data_AF-A0A7Y5D9T9-F1
#
_entry.id   AF-A0A7Y5D9T9-F1
#
_cell.length_a   1.000
_cell.length_b   1.000
_cell.length_c   1.000
_cell.angle_alpha   90.00
_cell.angle_beta   90.00
_cell.angle_gamma   90.00
#
_symmetry.space_group_name_H-M   'P 1'
#
loop_
_entity.id
_entity.type
_entity.pdbx_description
1 polymer ?
#
loop_
_entity_poly.entity_id
_entity_poly.type
_entity_poly.pdbx_seq_one_letter_code
_entity_poly.pdbx_strand_id
1 'polypeptide(L)'
;MKHLLIDTNSWIELYLETAEEKNLEQLLKWEKDGKIKFLLPETLNQELVRQKGIQLNLLKKKIKNLSNTTSKETLSKLKEEFRLTEIKIAKIESVLLGAIKIKITNKLHKIIGIKYTTGQPPFHKQNSHNDAYIYFSSVEYIQKKKIGSFVFISKNVTDFGAPENPNLNIHPGLLVPDIEVQYFSAVALAVNKLQKDLGSDAGNDNNSTADYTEIFHFFSNEKELAIQDHVYMALTKYHEQLPFIPPHLLARIFPFKTENFRHPEAYHSAFQLNSNNEKLMEFFNSFSITKSNSIHLKSGKYKGKEKKVKETLKQIVKLLRTNLIYTIEGIGNSLHADIQTLHEENCNCIRCTYNRFDIYNAFLLLDNTIQENIAETLKQAYMHYQFQQFDEALKLFFTVYSSIKDKDQPMLMFICLTNLKRLSRIITNYGNSANPEAMQIIKDMNKISLRKTRLSIPTTNPFVNEVIDWIADDNFHSQALENITHTVEKIADHYNIQLRGGYSTNSNFDNLISQFAELDVFLESNFLVYNNFQEFEKVVDKLMEGLFMIYSFNKKQSTRIAFINDYLMSRIIMYAKTENIIKYYNRYHLSSLKYKNSPTTNSQLPQLAASFFSGLEKLYKSEDYKRSTQALFFDKNRRVFNNFLVALTLALERYDYDQIFESLFPVLELDRLIMRDEVNALADFISRKGKYIAEPLLIKFIKFAFENKHFHEYKIFQALSNLITKGRKKIIIADPALFESIKVNFTGTCNLCNHSHTDLLMHVIPILNEEHKTEIKQLVIQLLNKNFNPDLYYTLTIAGFIDYNIHLAQFKELCVRPLTRKEGQGHPFMKGETTLYRLSELLNIYFKNGLDIKEEFFNKFKGFSDYYDWILDPEAFDYKKFNALWILEYQTHFYLKRIFSSATLLKHLVPILKTKKHAILNDLFIQYIH
;
A
#
# COMPACT_ATOMS: atom_id res chain seq x y z
N MET A 1 8.99 -33.85 -36.73
CA MET A 1 9.25 -32.40 -36.89
C MET A 1 7.93 -31.67 -36.76
N LYS A 2 7.80 -30.74 -35.80
CA LYS A 2 6.59 -29.93 -35.58
C LYS A 2 6.73 -28.58 -36.29
N HIS A 3 5.62 -28.03 -36.79
CA HIS A 3 5.60 -26.68 -37.36
C HIS A 3 5.00 -25.72 -36.34
N LEU A 4 5.67 -24.60 -36.06
CA LEU A 4 5.27 -23.64 -35.04
C LEU A 4 4.97 -22.28 -35.67
N LEU A 5 3.78 -21.76 -35.39
CA LEU A 5 3.41 -20.37 -35.65
C LEU A 5 3.32 -19.63 -34.32
N ILE A 6 4.08 -18.56 -34.17
CA ILE A 6 4.06 -17.70 -32.99
C ILE A 6 3.62 -16.32 -33.45
N ASP A 7 2.57 -15.80 -32.82
CA ASP A 7 2.00 -14.49 -33.08
C ASP A 7 2.97 -13.35 -32.66
N THR A 8 2.76 -12.16 -33.20
CA THR A 8 3.59 -10.97 -32.97
C THR A 8 3.76 -10.70 -31.48
N ASN A 9 2.68 -10.68 -30.70
CA ASN A 9 2.73 -10.34 -29.27
C ASN A 9 3.49 -11.38 -28.44
N SER A 10 3.42 -12.65 -28.81
CA SER A 10 4.17 -13.73 -28.15
C SER A 10 5.67 -13.67 -28.48
N TRP A 11 6.05 -13.23 -29.69
CA TRP A 11 7.45 -12.92 -29.97
C TRP A 11 7.97 -11.73 -29.18
N ILE A 12 7.15 -10.68 -29.00
CA ILE A 12 7.50 -9.49 -28.21
C ILE A 12 7.83 -9.88 -26.76
N GLU A 13 6.98 -10.72 -26.17
CA GLU A 13 7.19 -11.26 -24.83
C GLU A 13 8.55 -11.97 -24.68
N LEU A 14 8.89 -12.86 -25.62
CA LEU A 14 10.12 -13.65 -25.59
C LEU A 14 11.41 -12.82 -25.51
N TYR A 15 11.42 -11.58 -26.04
CA TYR A 15 12.59 -10.71 -25.94
C TYR A 15 12.50 -9.63 -24.86
N LEU A 16 11.31 -9.29 -24.35
CA LEU A 16 11.16 -8.30 -23.28
C LEU A 16 11.22 -8.92 -21.88
N GLU A 17 10.70 -10.12 -21.70
CA GLU A 17 10.56 -10.72 -20.37
C GLU A 17 11.78 -11.60 -20.03
N THR A 18 12.35 -11.41 -18.84
CA THR A 18 13.48 -12.22 -18.35
C THR A 18 13.07 -13.66 -18.06
N ALA A 19 11.84 -13.87 -17.57
CA ALA A 19 11.27 -15.19 -17.27
C ALA A 19 11.22 -16.13 -18.50
N GLU A 20 11.09 -15.56 -19.70
CA GLU A 20 10.95 -16.28 -20.96
C GLU A 20 12.29 -16.70 -21.60
N GLU A 21 13.44 -16.34 -21.01
CA GLU A 21 14.75 -16.65 -21.58
C GLU A 21 14.97 -18.15 -21.77
N LYS A 22 14.57 -18.97 -20.79
CA LYS A 22 14.65 -20.43 -20.90
C LYS A 22 13.77 -20.99 -22.03
N ASN A 23 12.56 -20.45 -22.17
CA ASN A 23 11.63 -20.87 -23.22
C ASN A 23 12.18 -20.54 -24.61
N LEU A 24 12.76 -19.35 -24.77
CA LEU A 24 13.44 -18.96 -26.00
C LEU A 24 14.63 -19.88 -26.30
N GLU A 25 15.47 -20.19 -25.31
CA GLU A 25 16.62 -21.09 -25.50
C GLU A 25 16.21 -22.51 -25.87
N GLN A 26 15.13 -23.02 -25.27
CA GLN A 26 14.60 -24.34 -25.60
C GLN A 26 14.04 -24.39 -27.02
N LEU A 27 13.32 -23.34 -27.45
CA LEU A 27 12.84 -23.19 -28.82
C LEU A 27 14.00 -23.12 -29.83
N LEU A 28 15.05 -22.35 -29.52
CA LEU A 28 16.28 -22.28 -30.32
C LEU A 28 16.96 -23.63 -30.47
N LYS A 29 17.07 -24.37 -29.36
CA LYS A 29 17.65 -25.72 -29.35
C LYS A 29 16.86 -26.65 -30.26
N TRP A 30 15.53 -26.71 -30.11
CA TRP A 30 14.70 -27.58 -30.94
C TRP A 30 14.71 -27.22 -32.42
N GLU A 31 14.87 -25.95 -32.78
CA GLU A 31 15.00 -25.53 -34.18
C GLU A 31 16.33 -25.97 -34.76
N LYS A 32 17.43 -25.75 -34.04
CA LYS A 32 18.77 -26.22 -34.42
C LYS A 32 18.85 -27.74 -34.54
N ASP A 33 18.16 -28.46 -33.65
CA ASP A 33 18.07 -29.93 -33.67
C ASP A 33 17.13 -30.45 -34.77
N GLY A 34 16.47 -29.57 -35.53
CA GLY A 34 15.50 -29.94 -36.57
C GLY A 34 14.21 -30.56 -36.04
N LYS A 35 13.95 -30.45 -34.73
CA LYS A 35 12.74 -30.96 -34.06
C LYS A 35 11.53 -30.07 -34.36
N ILE A 36 11.74 -28.76 -34.50
CA ILE A 36 10.71 -27.80 -34.90
C ILE A 36 11.12 -27.00 -36.15
N LYS A 37 10.14 -26.45 -36.87
CA LYS A 37 10.32 -25.39 -37.88
C LYS A 37 9.34 -24.26 -37.65
N PHE A 38 9.83 -23.02 -37.66
CA PHE A 38 8.97 -21.85 -37.56
C PHE A 38 8.30 -21.50 -38.89
N LEU A 39 7.04 -21.09 -38.81
CA LEU A 39 6.27 -20.52 -39.90
C LEU A 39 6.34 -19.00 -39.78
N LEU A 40 6.73 -18.33 -40.87
CA LEU A 40 6.87 -16.88 -40.92
C LEU A 40 6.05 -16.30 -42.08
N PRO A 41 4.75 -16.04 -41.86
CA PRO A 41 3.93 -15.23 -42.75
C PRO A 41 4.54 -13.86 -43.03
N GLU A 42 4.32 -13.35 -44.24
CA GLU A 42 4.79 -12.03 -44.65
C GLU A 42 4.29 -10.91 -43.72
N THR A 43 3.02 -10.95 -43.30
CA THR A 43 2.43 -9.99 -42.34
C THR A 43 3.13 -10.04 -40.98
N LEU A 44 3.41 -11.25 -40.46
CA LEU A 44 4.12 -11.43 -39.20
C LEU A 44 5.53 -10.82 -39.27
N ASN A 45 6.26 -11.09 -40.36
CA ASN A 45 7.60 -10.56 -40.56
C ASN A 45 7.60 -9.01 -40.59
N GLN A 46 6.66 -8.41 -41.33
CA GLN A 46 6.51 -6.95 -41.38
C GLN A 46 6.20 -6.36 -40.00
N GLU A 47 5.34 -7.02 -39.23
CA GLU A 47 4.97 -6.54 -37.91
C GLU A 47 6.11 -6.66 -36.89
N LEU A 48 6.85 -7.76 -36.89
CA LEU A 48 8.01 -7.95 -36.02
C LEU A 48 9.09 -6.89 -36.28
N VAL A 49 9.40 -6.60 -37.55
CA VAL A 49 10.35 -5.54 -37.93
C VAL A 49 9.89 -4.18 -37.40
N ARG A 50 8.59 -3.86 -37.53
CA ARG A 50 7.99 -2.62 -37.02
C ARG A 50 8.08 -2.53 -35.50
N GLN A 51 7.67 -3.58 -34.78
CA GLN A 51 7.61 -3.59 -33.32
C GLN A 51 9.00 -3.56 -32.68
N LYS A 52 10.00 -4.25 -33.26
CA LYS A 52 11.41 -4.16 -32.88
C LYS A 52 11.89 -2.70 -32.86
N GLY A 53 11.61 -1.96 -33.95
CA GLY A 53 12.01 -0.55 -34.06
C GLY A 53 11.36 0.33 -32.99
N ILE A 54 10.09 0.08 -32.66
CA ILE A 54 9.37 0.81 -31.62
C ILE A 54 9.99 0.55 -30.24
N GLN A 55 10.20 -0.71 -29.86
CA GLN A 55 10.68 -1.08 -28.53
C GLN A 55 12.10 -0.59 -28.26
N LEU A 56 13.03 -0.76 -29.22
CA LEU A 56 14.39 -0.25 -29.08
C LEU A 56 14.41 1.28 -28.97
N ASN A 57 13.54 1.99 -29.68
CA ASN A 57 13.42 3.44 -29.57
C ASN A 57 12.85 3.89 -28.23
N LEU A 58 11.89 3.15 -27.65
CA LEU A 58 11.35 3.42 -26.31
C LEU A 58 12.42 3.27 -25.22
N LEU A 59 13.21 2.20 -25.26
CA LEU A 59 14.31 1.99 -24.31
C LEU A 59 15.41 3.05 -24.47
N LYS A 60 15.79 3.40 -25.71
CA LYS A 60 16.74 4.50 -25.97
C LYS A 60 16.24 5.84 -25.41
N LYS A 61 14.95 6.14 -25.56
CA LYS A 61 14.33 7.34 -24.98
C LYS A 61 14.35 7.29 -23.44
N LYS A 62 14.03 6.15 -22.81
CA LYS A 62 14.12 5.97 -21.35
C LYS A 62 15.55 6.23 -20.85
N ILE A 63 16.56 5.64 -21.49
CA ILE A 63 17.98 5.85 -21.14
C ILE A 63 18.37 7.33 -21.29
N LYS A 64 17.98 7.99 -22.38
CA LYS A 64 18.26 9.42 -22.63
C LYS A 64 17.58 10.35 -21.63
N ASN A 65 16.36 10.04 -21.20
CA ASN A 65 15.63 10.86 -20.23
C ASN A 65 16.23 10.72 -18.82
N LEU A 66 16.70 9.52 -18.46
CA LEU A 66 17.21 9.21 -17.13
C LEU A 66 18.69 9.59 -16.94
N SER A 67 19.45 9.76 -18.02
CA SER A 67 20.84 10.24 -17.95
C SER A 67 20.99 11.64 -17.35
N ASN A 68 19.89 12.39 -17.22
CA ASN A 68 19.90 13.77 -16.74
C ASN A 68 19.36 13.94 -15.30
N THR A 69 18.81 12.90 -14.67
CA THR A 69 17.96 13.05 -13.47
C THR A 69 18.09 11.95 -12.41
N THR A 70 18.88 10.90 -12.63
CA THR A 70 18.82 9.66 -11.80
C THR A 70 20.18 9.18 -11.31
N SER A 71 20.20 8.34 -10.27
CA SER A 71 21.40 7.70 -9.73
C SER A 71 22.13 6.84 -10.77
N LYS A 72 23.48 6.82 -10.73
CA LYS A 72 24.34 6.04 -11.64
C LYS A 72 23.97 4.54 -11.68
N GLU A 73 23.47 3.99 -10.59
CA GLU A 73 23.07 2.58 -10.50
C GLU A 73 21.84 2.25 -11.37
N THR A 74 20.83 3.12 -11.36
CA THR A 74 19.61 2.95 -12.17
C THR A 74 19.94 3.00 -13.66
N LEU A 75 20.83 3.92 -14.05
CA LEU A 75 21.30 4.03 -15.42
C LEU A 75 22.10 2.80 -15.87
N SER A 76 22.88 2.20 -14.96
CA SER A 76 23.63 0.96 -15.24
C SER A 76 22.69 -0.22 -15.49
N LYS A 77 21.66 -0.40 -14.63
CA LYS A 77 20.66 -1.46 -14.78
C LYS A 77 19.90 -1.36 -16.12
N LEU A 78 19.47 -0.17 -16.50
CA LEU A 78 18.77 0.06 -17.78
C LEU A 78 19.66 -0.16 -19.01
N LYS A 79 20.95 0.20 -18.93
CA LYS A 79 21.90 -0.10 -20.01
C LYS A 79 22.10 -1.60 -20.18
N GLU A 80 22.14 -2.34 -19.08
CA GLU A 80 22.24 -3.80 -19.13
C GLU A 80 20.96 -4.45 -19.66
N GLU A 81 19.78 -3.99 -19.23
CA GLU A 81 18.49 -4.42 -19.78
C GLU A 81 18.40 -4.18 -21.30
N PHE A 82 18.85 -3.01 -21.76
CA PHE A 82 18.92 -2.69 -23.18
C PHE A 82 19.85 -3.64 -23.95
N ARG A 83 21.05 -3.91 -23.41
CA ARG A 83 22.02 -4.84 -23.99
C ARG A 83 21.47 -6.26 -24.09
N LEU A 84 20.82 -6.74 -23.02
CA LEU A 84 20.19 -8.08 -23.00
C LEU A 84 19.06 -8.18 -24.02
N THR A 85 18.24 -7.14 -24.15
CA THR A 85 17.17 -7.09 -25.15
C THR A 85 17.73 -7.15 -26.57
N GLU A 86 18.82 -6.43 -26.88
CA GLU A 86 19.49 -6.51 -28.19
C GLU A 86 19.99 -7.92 -28.50
N ILE A 87 20.59 -8.60 -27.52
CA ILE A 87 21.05 -9.99 -27.67
C ILE A 87 19.88 -10.93 -27.95
N LYS A 88 18.77 -10.82 -27.22
CA LYS A 88 17.56 -11.64 -27.44
C LYS A 88 16.96 -11.41 -28.82
N ILE A 89 16.87 -10.15 -29.25
CA ILE A 89 16.40 -9.80 -30.61
C ILE A 89 17.31 -10.44 -31.67
N ALA A 90 18.62 -10.36 -31.52
CA ALA A 90 19.56 -10.98 -32.46
C ALA A 90 19.41 -12.50 -32.53
N LYS A 91 19.21 -13.17 -31.38
CA LYS A 91 18.90 -14.61 -31.33
C LYS A 91 17.63 -14.94 -32.12
N ILE A 92 16.55 -14.20 -31.91
CA ILE A 92 15.28 -14.39 -32.63
C ILE A 92 15.45 -14.14 -34.13
N GLU A 93 16.16 -13.09 -34.54
CA GLU A 93 16.39 -12.81 -35.96
C GLU A 93 17.14 -13.95 -36.65
N SER A 94 18.11 -14.56 -35.97
CA SER A 94 18.80 -15.75 -36.49
C SER A 94 17.84 -16.90 -36.78
N VAL A 95 16.81 -17.09 -35.95
CA VAL A 95 15.76 -18.11 -36.15
C VAL A 95 14.86 -17.75 -37.31
N LEU A 96 14.42 -16.49 -37.38
CA LEU A 96 13.51 -16.02 -38.43
C LEU A 96 14.16 -16.07 -39.82
N LEU A 97 15.49 -16.04 -39.90
CA LEU A 97 16.23 -16.30 -41.13
C LEU A 97 16.08 -17.76 -41.62
N GLY A 98 16.05 -18.72 -40.69
CA GLY A 98 15.82 -20.15 -40.96
C GLY A 98 14.33 -20.55 -41.12
N ALA A 99 13.42 -19.66 -40.75
CA ALA A 99 11.98 -19.92 -40.78
C ALA A 99 11.42 -20.08 -42.21
N ILE A 100 10.33 -20.84 -42.32
CA ILE A 100 9.59 -21.03 -43.58
C ILE A 100 8.82 -19.75 -43.88
N LYS A 101 9.29 -19.00 -44.89
CA LYS A 101 8.63 -17.79 -45.36
C LYS A 101 7.36 -18.10 -46.15
N ILE A 102 6.24 -17.55 -45.72
CA ILE A 102 4.92 -17.80 -46.33
C ILE A 102 4.40 -16.51 -46.98
N LYS A 103 4.18 -16.58 -48.30
CA LYS A 103 3.59 -15.48 -49.06
C LYS A 103 2.07 -15.51 -48.96
N ILE A 104 1.46 -14.33 -48.92
CA ILE A 104 0.01 -14.17 -48.94
C ILE A 104 -0.47 -14.36 -50.38
N THR A 105 -1.56 -15.12 -50.57
CA THR A 105 -2.15 -15.35 -51.88
C THR A 105 -3.40 -14.49 -52.11
N ASN A 106 -3.71 -14.19 -53.37
CA ASN A 106 -4.95 -13.50 -53.74
C ASN A 106 -6.22 -14.27 -53.31
N LYS A 107 -6.12 -15.60 -53.22
CA LYS A 107 -7.20 -16.45 -52.71
C LYS A 107 -7.46 -16.16 -51.23
N LEU A 108 -6.39 -16.00 -50.45
CA LEU A 108 -6.47 -15.71 -49.02
C LEU A 108 -7.14 -14.37 -48.73
N HIS A 109 -6.82 -13.33 -49.49
CA HIS A 109 -7.46 -12.01 -49.38
C HIS A 109 -8.99 -12.11 -49.49
N LYS A 110 -9.49 -12.93 -50.42
CA LYS A 110 -10.94 -13.18 -50.57
C LYS A 110 -11.54 -13.89 -49.36
N ILE A 111 -10.87 -14.93 -48.85
CA ILE A 111 -11.33 -15.70 -47.68
C ILE A 111 -11.42 -14.79 -46.45
N ILE A 112 -10.39 -13.99 -46.20
CA ILE A 112 -10.34 -13.07 -45.06
C ILE A 112 -11.43 -11.99 -45.20
N GLY A 113 -11.64 -11.45 -46.39
CA GLY A 113 -12.72 -10.48 -46.63
C GLY A 113 -14.12 -11.05 -46.36
N ILE A 114 -14.37 -12.31 -46.74
CA ILE A 114 -15.63 -13.01 -46.43
C ILE A 114 -15.79 -13.19 -44.91
N LYS A 115 -14.74 -13.64 -44.22
CA LYS A 115 -14.79 -13.81 -42.75
C LYS A 115 -15.01 -12.50 -42.01
N TYR A 116 -14.36 -11.42 -42.45
CA TYR A 116 -14.53 -10.08 -41.89
C TYR A 116 -15.97 -9.58 -42.04
N THR A 117 -16.53 -9.64 -43.25
CA THR A 117 -17.91 -9.19 -43.53
C THR A 117 -18.97 -10.02 -42.82
N THR A 118 -18.69 -11.29 -42.53
CA THR A 118 -19.59 -12.19 -41.81
C THR A 118 -19.36 -12.22 -40.29
N GLY A 119 -18.44 -11.40 -39.76
CA GLY A 119 -18.13 -11.35 -38.32
C GLY A 119 -17.60 -12.66 -37.75
N GLN A 120 -17.02 -13.52 -38.60
CA GLN A 120 -16.44 -14.79 -38.15
C GLN A 120 -15.08 -14.56 -37.48
N PRO A 121 -14.68 -15.41 -36.52
CA PRO A 121 -13.35 -15.36 -35.92
C PRO A 121 -12.23 -15.28 -36.97
N PRO A 122 -11.20 -14.43 -36.76
CA PRO A 122 -10.93 -13.65 -35.54
C PRO A 122 -11.62 -12.26 -35.46
N PHE A 123 -12.72 -11.99 -36.18
CA PHE A 123 -13.30 -10.64 -36.35
C PHE A 123 -14.50 -10.28 -35.46
N HIS A 124 -14.79 -11.04 -34.40
CA HIS A 124 -16.02 -10.87 -33.60
C HIS A 124 -16.04 -9.63 -32.68
N LYS A 125 -14.89 -8.99 -32.40
CA LYS A 125 -14.81 -7.82 -31.49
C LYS A 125 -13.87 -6.69 -31.92
N GLN A 126 -12.88 -6.93 -32.79
CA GLN A 126 -11.89 -5.94 -33.21
C GLN A 126 -11.49 -6.09 -34.69
N ASN A 127 -10.76 -5.09 -35.18
CA ASN A 127 -10.24 -5.05 -36.54
C ASN A 127 -8.93 -5.87 -36.66
N SER A 128 -9.02 -7.20 -36.52
CA SER A 128 -7.88 -8.13 -36.40
C SER A 128 -7.38 -8.66 -37.76
N HIS A 129 -7.24 -7.77 -38.75
CA HIS A 129 -6.85 -8.17 -40.12
C HIS A 129 -5.48 -8.84 -40.18
N ASN A 130 -4.48 -8.26 -39.50
CA ASN A 130 -3.12 -8.80 -39.52
C ASN A 130 -3.08 -10.20 -38.93
N ASP A 131 -3.68 -10.38 -37.75
CA ASP A 131 -3.80 -11.66 -37.05
C ASP A 131 -4.47 -12.72 -37.94
N ALA A 132 -5.52 -12.33 -38.67
CA ALA A 132 -6.16 -13.21 -39.66
C ALA A 132 -5.21 -13.61 -40.80
N TYR A 133 -4.43 -12.67 -41.36
CA TYR A 133 -3.43 -12.99 -42.38
C TYR A 133 -2.33 -13.91 -41.83
N ILE A 134 -1.85 -13.69 -40.61
CA ILE A 134 -0.84 -14.52 -39.95
C ILE A 134 -1.34 -15.95 -39.82
N TYR A 135 -2.54 -16.14 -39.28
CA TYR A 135 -3.12 -17.46 -39.07
C TYR A 135 -3.48 -18.16 -40.38
N PHE A 136 -4.30 -17.55 -41.23
CA PHE A 136 -4.84 -18.24 -42.41
C PHE A 136 -3.79 -18.49 -43.50
N SER A 137 -2.75 -17.66 -43.62
CA SER A 137 -1.65 -17.94 -44.56
C SER A 137 -0.84 -19.18 -44.13
N SER A 138 -0.66 -19.34 -42.82
CA SER A 138 -0.04 -20.53 -42.24
C SER A 138 -0.87 -21.77 -42.47
N VAL A 139 -2.19 -21.69 -42.25
CA VAL A 139 -3.13 -22.78 -42.57
C VAL A 139 -3.05 -23.17 -44.05
N GLU A 140 -3.11 -22.20 -44.97
CA GLU A 140 -3.02 -22.46 -46.41
C GLU A 140 -1.70 -23.18 -46.77
N TYR A 141 -0.59 -22.79 -46.16
CA TYR A 141 0.70 -23.47 -46.31
C TYR A 141 0.67 -24.92 -45.81
N ILE A 142 0.16 -25.14 -44.59
CA ILE A 142 0.05 -26.46 -43.95
C ILE A 142 -0.82 -27.40 -44.81
N GLN A 143 -1.96 -26.91 -45.31
CA GLN A 143 -2.83 -27.63 -46.25
C GLN A 143 -2.09 -27.99 -47.54
N LYS A 144 -1.44 -27.02 -48.18
CA LYS A 144 -0.71 -27.22 -49.45
C LYS A 144 0.42 -28.25 -49.32
N LYS A 145 1.04 -28.31 -48.13
CA LYS A 145 2.11 -29.26 -47.83
C LYS A 145 1.63 -30.59 -47.24
N LYS A 146 0.31 -30.76 -47.06
CA LYS A 146 -0.30 -31.96 -46.45
C LYS A 146 0.31 -32.28 -45.07
N ILE A 147 0.55 -31.24 -44.27
CA ILE A 147 1.04 -31.40 -42.90
C ILE A 147 -0.18 -31.58 -41.99
N GLY A 148 -0.26 -32.72 -41.29
CA GLY A 148 -1.44 -33.08 -40.50
C GLY A 148 -1.64 -32.28 -39.20
N SER A 149 -0.60 -31.63 -38.67
CA SER A 149 -0.74 -30.79 -37.48
C SER A 149 0.32 -29.68 -37.38
N PHE A 150 -0.04 -28.60 -36.70
CA PHE A 150 0.89 -27.53 -36.33
C PHE A 150 0.50 -26.90 -34.99
N VAL A 151 1.48 -26.24 -34.38
CA VAL A 151 1.33 -25.54 -33.10
C VAL A 151 1.14 -24.06 -33.38
N PHE A 152 0.13 -23.46 -32.76
CA PHE A 152 -0.15 -22.02 -32.84
C PHE A 152 -0.13 -21.39 -31.45
N ILE A 153 0.69 -20.36 -31.29
CA ILE A 153 0.86 -19.63 -30.03
C ILE A 153 0.41 -18.19 -30.23
N SER A 154 -0.62 -17.74 -29.50
CA SER A 154 -1.05 -16.34 -29.50
C SER A 154 -1.71 -15.94 -28.19
N LYS A 155 -1.29 -14.78 -27.64
CA LYS A 155 -1.91 -14.14 -26.47
C LYS A 155 -3.31 -13.60 -26.72
N ASN A 156 -3.75 -13.48 -27.97
CA ASN A 156 -5.06 -12.95 -28.31
C ASN A 156 -6.14 -14.04 -28.12
N VAL A 157 -6.35 -14.42 -26.85
CA VAL A 157 -7.33 -15.44 -26.42
C VAL A 157 -8.75 -15.04 -26.77
N THR A 158 -9.03 -13.74 -26.85
CA THR A 158 -10.33 -13.26 -27.28
C THR A 158 -10.62 -13.66 -28.71
N ASP A 159 -9.63 -13.58 -29.61
CA ASP A 159 -9.85 -13.81 -31.04
C ASP A 159 -9.63 -15.27 -31.46
N PHE A 160 -8.70 -15.95 -30.79
CA PHE A 160 -8.25 -17.30 -31.16
C PHE A 160 -8.63 -18.39 -30.17
N GLY A 161 -8.94 -18.05 -28.91
CA GLY A 161 -9.27 -19.03 -27.88
C GLY A 161 -10.71 -19.53 -27.99
N ALA A 162 -10.93 -20.81 -27.69
CA ALA A 162 -12.26 -21.37 -27.54
C ALA A 162 -12.94 -20.85 -26.26
N PRO A 163 -14.26 -20.61 -26.24
CA PRO A 163 -14.96 -20.14 -25.05
C PRO A 163 -14.83 -21.07 -23.82
N GLU A 164 -14.74 -22.37 -24.03
CA GLU A 164 -14.68 -23.38 -22.96
C GLU A 164 -13.28 -23.48 -22.32
N ASN A 165 -12.23 -23.37 -23.14
CA ASN A 165 -10.84 -23.41 -22.67
C ASN A 165 -9.97 -22.48 -23.54
N PRO A 166 -10.03 -21.17 -23.29
CA PRO A 166 -9.42 -20.17 -24.16
C PRO A 166 -7.88 -20.18 -24.14
N ASN A 167 -7.26 -20.97 -23.27
CA ASN A 167 -5.81 -21.06 -23.15
C ASN A 167 -5.18 -22.23 -23.93
N LEU A 168 -5.96 -23.29 -24.20
CA LEU A 168 -5.45 -24.55 -24.77
C LEU A 168 -6.20 -24.98 -26.03
N ASN A 169 -7.39 -24.45 -26.28
CA ASN A 169 -8.22 -24.85 -27.42
C ASN A 169 -8.40 -23.67 -28.38
N ILE A 170 -8.22 -23.93 -29.67
CA ILE A 170 -8.51 -22.94 -30.70
C ILE A 170 -10.02 -22.77 -30.88
N HIS A 171 -10.46 -21.56 -31.20
CA HIS A 171 -11.86 -21.25 -31.44
C HIS A 171 -12.46 -22.17 -32.51
N PRO A 172 -13.64 -22.78 -32.30
CA PRO A 172 -14.24 -23.74 -33.23
C PRO A 172 -14.36 -23.23 -34.67
N GLY A 173 -14.70 -21.95 -34.84
CA GLY A 173 -14.77 -21.27 -36.15
C GLY A 173 -13.45 -21.08 -36.91
N LEU A 174 -12.32 -21.43 -36.28
CA LEU A 174 -10.98 -21.44 -36.87
C LEU A 174 -10.48 -22.86 -37.16
N LEU A 175 -11.23 -23.90 -36.77
CA LEU A 175 -10.85 -25.28 -37.07
C LEU A 175 -10.84 -25.51 -38.58
N VAL A 176 -9.89 -26.32 -39.02
CA VAL A 176 -9.64 -26.61 -40.41
C VAL A 176 -9.80 -28.13 -40.60
N PRO A 177 -10.60 -28.60 -41.57
CA PRO A 177 -10.70 -30.03 -41.85
C PRO A 177 -9.32 -30.62 -42.13
N ASP A 178 -9.09 -31.83 -41.60
CA ASP A 178 -7.88 -32.63 -41.80
C ASP A 178 -6.57 -32.03 -41.24
N ILE A 179 -6.64 -30.98 -40.42
CA ILE A 179 -5.49 -30.40 -39.72
C ILE A 179 -5.79 -30.26 -38.24
N GLU A 180 -4.95 -30.88 -37.40
CA GLU A 180 -4.94 -30.67 -35.96
C GLU A 180 -4.16 -29.39 -35.62
N VAL A 181 -4.85 -28.41 -35.03
CA VAL A 181 -4.24 -27.15 -34.57
C VAL A 181 -4.08 -27.20 -33.05
N GLN A 182 -2.84 -27.31 -32.58
CA GLN A 182 -2.50 -27.31 -31.16
C GLN A 182 -2.29 -25.86 -30.71
N TYR A 183 -3.27 -25.29 -30.01
CA TYR A 183 -3.26 -23.88 -29.63
C TYR A 183 -2.80 -23.65 -28.20
N PHE A 184 -2.02 -22.58 -27.98
CA PHE A 184 -1.59 -22.15 -26.66
C PHE A 184 -1.64 -20.63 -26.54
N SER A 185 -2.15 -20.13 -25.40
CA SER A 185 -2.19 -18.70 -25.12
C SER A 185 -0.85 -18.09 -24.68
N ALA A 186 0.10 -18.94 -24.28
CA ALA A 186 1.42 -18.54 -23.78
C ALA A 186 2.52 -19.47 -24.28
N VAL A 187 3.74 -18.93 -24.44
CA VAL A 187 4.90 -19.69 -24.92
C VAL A 187 5.29 -20.80 -23.94
N ALA A 188 5.28 -20.52 -22.63
CA ALA A 188 5.59 -21.49 -21.59
C ALA A 188 4.71 -22.76 -21.66
N LEU A 189 3.40 -22.60 -21.89
CA LEU A 189 2.46 -23.72 -22.03
C LEU A 189 2.81 -24.59 -23.25
N ALA A 190 3.10 -23.94 -24.38
CA ALA A 190 3.50 -24.63 -25.60
C ALA A 190 4.83 -25.38 -25.43
N VAL A 191 5.82 -24.76 -24.79
CA VAL A 191 7.13 -25.37 -24.53
C VAL A 191 6.97 -26.58 -23.61
N ASN A 192 6.22 -26.46 -22.51
CA ASN A 192 5.97 -27.59 -21.60
C ASN A 192 5.30 -28.78 -22.30
N LYS A 193 4.33 -28.51 -23.19
CA LYS A 193 3.68 -29.55 -23.99
C LYS A 193 4.62 -30.15 -25.04
N LEU A 194 5.37 -29.33 -25.76
CA LEU A 194 6.33 -29.77 -26.76
C LEU A 194 7.48 -30.57 -26.17
N GLN A 195 7.90 -30.27 -24.94
CA GLN A 195 8.93 -31.02 -24.24
C GLN A 195 8.49 -32.46 -23.95
N LYS A 196 7.21 -32.65 -23.61
CA LYS A 196 6.60 -33.98 -23.47
C LYS A 196 6.51 -34.69 -24.82
N ASP A 197 6.14 -33.98 -25.89
CA ASP A 197 5.92 -34.55 -27.22
C ASP A 197 7.23 -34.86 -27.98
N LEU A 198 8.32 -34.11 -27.74
CA LEU A 198 9.59 -34.21 -28.48
C LEU A 198 10.70 -34.96 -27.73
N GLY A 199 10.44 -35.38 -26.48
CA GLY A 199 11.40 -36.04 -25.59
C GLY A 199 12.42 -35.08 -24.97
N SER A 200 12.70 -35.27 -23.67
CA SER A 200 13.69 -34.50 -22.93
C SER A 200 15.09 -35.08 -23.13
N ASP A 201 16.05 -34.27 -23.62
CA ASP A 201 17.43 -34.46 -23.19
C ASP A 201 17.49 -34.00 -21.73
N ALA A 202 17.97 -34.86 -20.85
CA ALA A 202 18.10 -34.58 -19.43
C ALA A 202 18.81 -33.24 -19.18
N GLY A 203 18.08 -32.32 -18.59
CA GLY A 203 18.48 -30.97 -18.24
C GLY A 203 17.30 -30.30 -17.55
N ASN A 204 16.94 -30.83 -16.37
CA ASN A 204 15.98 -30.19 -15.48
C ASN A 204 16.47 -28.77 -15.17
N ASP A 205 15.65 -27.76 -15.47
CA ASP A 205 15.72 -26.47 -14.80
C ASP A 205 14.35 -25.77 -14.83
N ASN A 206 13.57 -26.09 -13.80
CA ASN A 206 12.30 -25.49 -13.40
C ASN A 206 12.20 -24.00 -13.77
N ASN A 207 11.32 -23.68 -14.73
CA ASN A 207 10.55 -22.44 -14.72
C ASN A 207 9.08 -22.89 -14.75
N SER A 208 8.55 -23.25 -13.59
CA SER A 208 7.14 -23.56 -13.44
C SER A 208 6.35 -22.25 -13.38
N THR A 209 5.58 -21.94 -14.43
CA THR A 209 4.19 -21.56 -14.19
C THR A 209 3.61 -22.66 -13.32
N ALA A 210 3.25 -22.36 -12.06
CA ALA A 210 2.85 -23.37 -11.06
C ALA A 210 1.94 -24.43 -11.69
N ASP A 211 2.45 -25.65 -11.83
CA ASP A 211 1.67 -26.75 -12.37
C ASP A 211 0.68 -27.17 -11.28
N TYR A 212 -0.52 -26.58 -11.34
CA TYR A 212 -1.63 -26.90 -10.43
C TYR A 212 -2.04 -28.38 -10.51
N THR A 213 -1.42 -29.21 -11.34
CA THR A 213 -1.66 -30.66 -11.41
C THR A 213 -0.83 -31.49 -10.43
N GLU A 214 0.29 -30.98 -9.90
CA GLU A 214 1.13 -31.74 -8.96
C GLU A 214 0.44 -31.93 -7.59
N ILE A 215 0.57 -33.13 -7.02
CA ILE A 215 0.05 -33.48 -5.69
C ILE A 215 1.24 -33.79 -4.79
N PHE A 216 1.31 -33.12 -3.64
CA PHE A 216 2.34 -33.41 -2.65
C PHE A 216 1.88 -34.55 -1.75
N HIS A 217 2.58 -35.68 -1.88
CA HIS A 217 2.47 -36.82 -1.00
C HIS A 217 3.60 -36.78 0.03
N PHE A 218 3.27 -36.95 1.30
CA PHE A 218 4.27 -36.98 2.37
C PHE A 218 4.63 -38.41 2.76
N PHE A 219 3.71 -39.37 2.57
CA PHE A 219 3.92 -40.76 2.94
C PHE A 219 3.71 -41.70 1.75
N SER A 220 4.49 -42.79 1.69
CA SER A 220 4.38 -43.82 0.64
C SER A 220 3.19 -44.78 0.83
N ASN A 221 2.61 -44.87 2.03
CA ASN A 221 1.55 -45.82 2.41
C ASN A 221 0.21 -45.16 2.79
N GLU A 222 -0.20 -44.11 2.07
CA GLU A 222 -1.40 -43.27 2.36
C GLU A 222 -2.76 -43.93 2.07
N LYS A 223 -2.84 -45.23 1.75
CA LYS A 223 -4.12 -45.86 1.36
C LYS A 223 -4.89 -46.53 2.50
N GLU A 224 -4.29 -46.70 3.68
CA GLU A 224 -4.88 -47.50 4.77
C GLU A 224 -5.47 -46.69 5.95
N LEU A 225 -5.14 -45.41 6.10
CA LEU A 225 -5.68 -44.61 7.22
C LEU A 225 -7.03 -43.97 6.88
N ALA A 226 -7.82 -43.71 7.92
CA ALA A 226 -9.04 -42.95 7.78
C ALA A 226 -8.73 -41.48 7.44
N ILE A 227 -9.62 -40.82 6.68
CA ILE A 227 -9.39 -39.48 6.13
C ILE A 227 -9.03 -38.44 7.20
N GLN A 228 -9.64 -38.49 8.39
CA GLN A 228 -9.32 -37.58 9.49
C GLN A 228 -7.89 -37.74 10.01
N ASP A 229 -7.38 -38.98 10.04
CA ASP A 229 -6.04 -39.27 10.52
C ASP A 229 -5.01 -38.80 9.47
N HIS A 230 -5.32 -38.93 8.18
CA HIS A 230 -4.50 -38.35 7.11
C HIS A 230 -4.42 -36.82 7.19
N VAL A 231 -5.56 -36.13 7.33
CA VAL A 231 -5.57 -34.65 7.45
C VAL A 231 -4.74 -34.22 8.65
N TYR A 232 -4.94 -34.86 9.80
CA TYR A 232 -4.19 -34.54 11.02
C TYR A 232 -2.69 -34.79 10.85
N MET A 233 -2.29 -35.94 10.31
CA MET A 233 -0.88 -36.27 10.08
C MET A 233 -0.21 -35.33 9.08
N ALA A 234 -0.87 -35.06 7.95
CA ALA A 234 -0.34 -34.16 6.92
C ALA A 234 -0.12 -32.76 7.50
N LEU A 235 -1.15 -32.16 8.09
CA LEU A 235 -1.04 -30.82 8.68
C LEU A 235 0.05 -30.78 9.75
N THR A 236 0.07 -31.73 10.69
CA THR A 236 1.06 -31.76 11.77
C THR A 236 2.49 -31.81 11.22
N LYS A 237 2.76 -32.68 10.24
CA LYS A 237 4.10 -32.83 9.65
C LYS A 237 4.57 -31.63 8.87
N TYR A 238 3.68 -31.00 8.10
CA TYR A 238 4.06 -29.78 7.38
C TYR A 238 4.24 -28.60 8.32
N HIS A 239 3.44 -28.49 9.39
CA HIS A 239 3.62 -27.46 10.42
C HIS A 239 4.88 -27.64 11.27
N GLU A 240 5.38 -28.87 11.43
CA GLU A 240 6.70 -29.12 12.04
C GLU A 240 7.85 -28.49 11.23
N GLN A 241 7.67 -28.32 9.91
CA GLN A 241 8.67 -27.70 9.03
C GLN A 241 8.42 -26.21 8.79
N LEU A 242 7.15 -25.83 8.63
CA LEU A 242 6.72 -24.48 8.30
C LEU A 242 5.45 -24.11 9.08
N PRO A 243 5.55 -23.33 10.15
CA PRO A 243 4.40 -22.99 11.00
C PRO A 243 3.22 -22.36 10.25
N PHE A 244 3.46 -21.66 9.15
CA PHE A 244 2.43 -21.22 8.21
C PHE A 244 2.74 -21.68 6.80
N ILE A 245 1.93 -22.61 6.31
CA ILE A 245 1.97 -23.14 4.94
C ILE A 245 1.20 -22.19 4.02
N PRO A 246 1.81 -21.71 2.93
CA PRO A 246 1.10 -20.88 1.96
C PRO A 246 -0.16 -21.60 1.45
N PRO A 247 -1.35 -20.99 1.50
CA PRO A 247 -2.60 -21.69 1.18
C PRO A 247 -2.64 -22.30 -0.22
N HIS A 248 -1.99 -21.65 -1.20
CA HIS A 248 -1.87 -22.19 -2.56
C HIS A 248 -1.05 -23.48 -2.64
N LEU A 249 -0.09 -23.69 -1.73
CA LEU A 249 0.64 -24.95 -1.58
C LEU A 249 -0.16 -25.96 -0.75
N LEU A 250 -0.81 -25.50 0.32
CA LEU A 250 -1.68 -26.35 1.15
C LEU A 250 -2.77 -27.02 0.32
N ALA A 251 -3.36 -26.29 -0.64
CA ALA A 251 -4.35 -26.81 -1.57
C ALA A 251 -3.84 -27.94 -2.46
N ARG A 252 -2.52 -28.11 -2.63
CA ARG A 252 -1.91 -29.18 -3.44
C ARG A 252 -1.47 -30.40 -2.62
N ILE A 253 -1.58 -30.34 -1.29
CA ILE A 253 -1.19 -31.43 -0.39
C ILE A 253 -2.30 -32.49 -0.32
N PHE A 254 -1.95 -33.77 -0.38
CA PHE A 254 -2.90 -34.84 -0.04
C PHE A 254 -3.22 -34.82 1.47
N PRO A 255 -4.49 -34.88 1.92
CA PRO A 255 -5.68 -35.22 1.14
C PRO A 255 -6.54 -34.02 0.68
N PHE A 256 -6.05 -32.78 0.74
CA PHE A 256 -6.78 -31.61 0.21
C PHE A 256 -6.94 -31.66 -1.31
N LYS A 257 -6.03 -32.36 -1.98
CA LYS A 257 -6.12 -32.68 -3.40
C LYS A 257 -5.97 -34.17 -3.66
N THR A 258 -6.65 -34.64 -4.70
CA THR A 258 -6.60 -36.01 -5.22
C THR A 258 -6.42 -36.01 -6.73
N GLU A 259 -6.00 -37.16 -7.29
CA GLU A 259 -5.97 -37.40 -8.73
C GLU A 259 -7.41 -37.56 -9.25
N ASN A 260 -8.12 -36.45 -9.42
CA ASN A 260 -9.45 -36.42 -10.02
C ASN A 260 -9.40 -35.76 -11.40
N PHE A 261 -9.50 -36.57 -12.46
CA PHE A 261 -9.40 -36.07 -13.83
C PHE A 261 -10.53 -35.12 -14.25
N ARG A 262 -11.70 -35.17 -13.58
CA ARG A 262 -12.82 -34.26 -13.88
C ARG A 262 -12.63 -32.87 -13.27
N HIS A 263 -12.00 -32.83 -12.10
CA HIS A 263 -11.69 -31.61 -11.38
C HIS A 263 -10.22 -31.66 -10.94
N PRO A 264 -9.28 -31.42 -11.87
CA PRO A 264 -7.85 -31.58 -11.59
C PRO A 264 -7.31 -30.52 -10.62
N GLU A 265 -8.07 -29.45 -10.40
CA GLU A 265 -7.65 -28.31 -9.62
C GLU A 265 -8.16 -28.39 -8.17
N ALA A 266 -7.34 -27.88 -7.26
CA ALA A 266 -7.70 -27.51 -5.89
C ALA A 266 -7.02 -26.16 -5.62
N TYR A 267 -7.73 -25.22 -5.01
CA TYR A 267 -7.27 -23.84 -4.93
C TYR A 267 -7.75 -23.14 -3.66
N HIS A 268 -7.11 -22.00 -3.35
CA HIS A 268 -7.48 -21.13 -2.24
C HIS A 268 -8.04 -19.80 -2.76
N SER A 269 -9.09 -19.29 -2.15
CA SER A 269 -9.61 -17.93 -2.40
C SER A 269 -10.31 -17.41 -1.16
N ALA A 270 -10.04 -16.17 -0.75
CA ALA A 270 -10.79 -15.48 0.31
C ALA A 270 -11.00 -16.31 1.60
N PHE A 271 -9.92 -16.84 2.18
CA PHE A 271 -9.94 -17.71 3.38
C PHE A 271 -10.66 -19.07 3.22
N GLN A 272 -11.00 -19.44 1.97
CA GLN A 272 -11.67 -20.69 1.63
C GLN A 272 -10.73 -21.62 0.87
N LEU A 273 -10.71 -22.88 1.29
CA LEU A 273 -10.02 -23.96 0.60
C LEU A 273 -11.01 -24.76 -0.26
N ASN A 274 -10.74 -24.84 -1.56
CA ASN A 274 -11.55 -25.59 -2.52
C ASN A 274 -10.86 -26.91 -2.83
N SER A 275 -11.50 -28.02 -2.46
CA SER A 275 -10.95 -29.36 -2.58
C SER A 275 -11.71 -30.20 -3.62
N ASN A 276 -10.97 -31.01 -4.39
CA ASN A 276 -11.55 -31.99 -5.30
C ASN A 276 -11.75 -33.39 -4.65
N ASN A 277 -11.51 -33.52 -3.34
CA ASN A 277 -11.60 -34.78 -2.61
C ASN A 277 -12.96 -34.95 -1.91
N GLU A 278 -13.84 -35.75 -2.49
CA GLU A 278 -15.19 -36.01 -1.94
C GLU A 278 -15.15 -36.60 -0.52
N LYS A 279 -14.21 -37.51 -0.21
CA LYS A 279 -14.09 -38.11 1.13
C LYS A 279 -13.73 -37.08 2.19
N LEU A 280 -12.92 -36.08 1.82
CA LEU A 280 -12.59 -34.96 2.70
C LEU A 280 -13.83 -34.11 2.98
N MET A 281 -14.63 -33.84 1.95
CA MET A 281 -15.85 -33.05 2.07
C MET A 281 -16.92 -33.75 2.90
N GLU A 282 -17.08 -35.06 2.75
CA GLU A 282 -17.95 -35.87 3.62
C GLU A 282 -17.50 -35.80 5.09
N PHE A 283 -16.19 -35.85 5.33
CA PHE A 283 -15.63 -35.74 6.67
C PHE A 283 -15.94 -34.38 7.31
N PHE A 284 -15.68 -33.26 6.62
CA PHE A 284 -15.98 -31.93 7.16
C PHE A 284 -17.48 -31.68 7.33
N ASN A 285 -18.33 -32.26 6.49
CA ASN A 285 -19.78 -32.19 6.66
C ASN A 285 -20.32 -33.05 7.80
N SER A 286 -19.55 -34.04 8.26
CA SER A 286 -19.96 -34.94 9.35
C SER A 286 -19.98 -34.27 10.73
N PHE A 287 -19.52 -33.02 10.85
CA PHE A 287 -19.57 -32.25 12.08
C PHE A 287 -20.05 -30.81 11.86
N SER A 288 -20.32 -30.11 12.96
CA SER A 288 -20.58 -28.68 13.00
C SER A 288 -19.94 -28.07 14.24
N ILE A 289 -19.49 -26.83 14.12
CA ILE A 289 -18.94 -26.05 15.23
C ILE A 289 -20.02 -25.09 15.72
N THR A 290 -20.31 -25.09 17.02
CA THR A 290 -21.26 -24.12 17.61
C THR A 290 -20.57 -22.79 17.89
N LYS A 291 -21.39 -21.78 18.22
CA LYS A 291 -20.91 -20.48 18.72
C LYS A 291 -20.03 -20.59 19.98
N SER A 292 -20.17 -21.65 20.78
CA SER A 292 -19.31 -21.89 21.95
C SER A 292 -18.03 -22.68 21.61
N ASN A 293 -17.69 -22.81 20.33
CA ASN A 293 -16.58 -23.61 19.82
C ASN A 293 -16.68 -25.11 20.17
N SER A 294 -17.87 -25.60 20.49
CA SER A 294 -18.10 -27.03 20.72
C SER A 294 -18.32 -27.76 19.41
N ILE A 295 -17.65 -28.91 19.24
CA ILE A 295 -17.78 -29.76 18.05
C ILE A 295 -18.92 -30.75 18.27
N HIS A 296 -19.92 -30.70 17.39
CA HIS A 296 -21.04 -31.64 17.35
C HIS A 296 -20.91 -32.55 16.13
N LEU A 297 -20.89 -33.87 16.37
CA LEU A 297 -20.84 -34.87 15.31
C LEU A 297 -22.28 -35.16 14.86
N LYS A 298 -22.53 -35.10 13.55
CA LYS A 298 -23.86 -35.29 12.96
C LYS A 298 -24.23 -36.76 12.74
N SER A 299 -23.27 -37.69 12.80
CA SER A 299 -23.48 -39.11 12.45
C SER A 299 -23.09 -40.09 13.58
N GLY A 300 -23.77 -41.24 13.62
CA GLY A 300 -23.40 -42.39 14.47
C GLY A 300 -22.14 -43.14 14.00
N LYS A 301 -21.50 -42.69 12.91
CA LYS A 301 -20.30 -43.30 12.32
C LYS A 301 -19.11 -43.37 13.29
N TYR A 302 -19.12 -42.54 14.33
CA TYR A 302 -18.05 -42.44 15.33
C TYR A 302 -18.45 -43.01 16.71
N LYS A 303 -19.51 -43.83 16.78
CA LYS A 303 -20.00 -44.41 18.03
C LYS A 303 -18.89 -45.17 18.77
N GLY A 304 -18.59 -44.79 20.01
CA GLY A 304 -17.52 -45.37 20.84
C GLY A 304 -16.11 -44.81 20.61
N LYS A 305 -15.92 -43.84 19.70
CA LYS A 305 -14.63 -43.14 19.44
C LYS A 305 -14.77 -41.61 19.48
N GLU A 306 -15.88 -41.09 19.99
CA GLU A 306 -16.28 -39.68 19.88
C GLU A 306 -15.27 -38.73 20.53
N LYS A 307 -14.69 -39.13 21.68
CA LYS A 307 -13.71 -38.30 22.39
C LYS A 307 -12.44 -38.09 21.57
N LYS A 308 -11.83 -39.19 21.08
CA LYS A 308 -10.62 -39.14 20.25
C LYS A 308 -10.85 -38.34 18.97
N VAL A 309 -11.96 -38.58 18.28
CA VAL A 309 -12.30 -37.87 17.04
C VAL A 309 -12.49 -36.37 17.29
N LYS A 310 -13.17 -35.98 18.38
CA LYS A 310 -13.31 -34.57 18.76
C LYS A 310 -11.98 -33.91 19.08
N GLU A 311 -11.06 -34.59 19.77
CA GLU A 311 -9.72 -34.08 20.06
C GLU A 311 -8.90 -33.88 18.78
N THR A 312 -8.89 -34.87 17.88
CA THR A 312 -8.24 -34.76 16.56
C THR A 312 -8.83 -33.62 15.73
N LEU A 313 -10.17 -33.49 15.69
CA LEU A 313 -10.87 -32.42 14.99
C LEU A 313 -10.50 -31.04 15.51
N LYS A 314 -10.41 -30.87 16.84
CA LYS A 314 -9.96 -29.61 17.44
C LYS A 314 -8.57 -29.21 16.95
N GLN A 315 -7.66 -30.17 16.83
CA GLN A 315 -6.31 -29.90 16.32
C GLN A 315 -6.33 -29.58 14.83
N ILE A 316 -7.06 -30.34 14.01
CA ILE A 316 -7.21 -30.07 12.56
C ILE A 316 -7.74 -28.64 12.34
N VAL A 317 -8.83 -28.26 13.02
CA VAL A 317 -9.41 -26.92 12.92
C VAL A 317 -8.42 -25.85 13.39
N LYS A 318 -7.66 -26.11 14.46
CA LYS A 318 -6.64 -25.17 14.95
C LYS A 318 -5.52 -24.94 13.91
N LEU A 319 -5.02 -26.01 13.29
CA LEU A 319 -3.96 -25.92 12.28
C LEU A 319 -4.46 -25.20 11.02
N LEU A 320 -5.61 -25.59 10.49
CA LEU A 320 -6.23 -24.93 9.34
C LEU A 320 -6.48 -23.43 9.57
N ARG A 321 -6.95 -23.05 10.76
CA ARG A 321 -7.13 -21.64 11.12
C ARG A 321 -5.82 -20.87 11.22
N THR A 322 -4.75 -21.54 11.67
CA THR A 322 -3.41 -20.95 11.68
C THR A 322 -2.95 -20.64 10.24
N ASN A 323 -3.39 -21.43 9.25
CA ASN A 323 -3.24 -21.16 7.81
C ASN A 323 -4.31 -20.24 7.20
N LEU A 324 -5.11 -19.57 8.03
CA LEU A 324 -6.19 -18.69 7.56
C LEU A 324 -7.29 -19.40 6.74
N ILE A 325 -7.49 -20.70 6.96
CA ILE A 325 -8.60 -21.45 6.35
C ILE A 325 -9.78 -21.47 7.33
N TYR A 326 -10.86 -20.78 6.96
CA TYR A 326 -12.10 -20.73 7.76
C TYR A 326 -13.23 -21.54 7.13
N THR A 327 -13.14 -21.80 5.83
CA THR A 327 -14.17 -22.51 5.06
C THR A 327 -13.52 -23.55 4.15
N ILE A 328 -14.18 -24.69 3.96
CA ILE A 328 -13.80 -25.70 2.98
C ILE A 328 -15.01 -25.99 2.07
N GLU A 329 -14.80 -25.94 0.76
CA GLU A 329 -15.82 -26.20 -0.26
C GLU A 329 -15.36 -27.30 -1.22
N GLY A 330 -16.30 -28.13 -1.68
CA GLY A 330 -16.03 -29.21 -2.60
C GLY A 330 -16.22 -28.78 -4.05
N ILE A 331 -15.21 -29.03 -4.89
CA ILE A 331 -15.28 -28.71 -6.31
C ILE A 331 -16.16 -29.75 -7.01
N GLY A 332 -17.22 -29.29 -7.68
CA GLY A 332 -18.16 -30.16 -8.41
C GLY A 332 -19.24 -30.78 -7.54
N ASN A 333 -19.31 -30.44 -6.25
CA ASN A 333 -20.42 -30.81 -5.37
C ASN A 333 -20.90 -29.59 -4.58
N SER A 334 -22.10 -29.67 -3.99
CA SER A 334 -22.67 -28.58 -3.18
C SER A 334 -22.27 -28.69 -1.70
N LEU A 335 -21.18 -29.39 -1.39
CA LEU A 335 -20.74 -29.63 -0.02
C LEU A 335 -19.90 -28.44 0.46
N HIS A 336 -20.29 -27.90 1.62
CA HIS A 336 -19.66 -26.73 2.21
C HIS A 336 -19.56 -26.91 3.72
N ALA A 337 -18.39 -26.62 4.28
CA ALA A 337 -18.13 -26.71 5.71
C ALA A 337 -17.48 -25.43 6.24
N ASP A 338 -18.20 -24.76 7.15
CA ASP A 338 -17.69 -23.65 7.94
C ASP A 338 -16.99 -24.22 9.19
N ILE A 339 -15.71 -23.87 9.34
CA ILE A 339 -14.86 -24.27 10.47
C ILE A 339 -14.42 -23.06 11.32
N GLN A 340 -15.07 -21.91 11.15
CA GLN A 340 -14.83 -20.72 11.95
C GLN A 340 -15.25 -20.93 13.40
N THR A 341 -14.45 -20.38 14.33
CA THR A 341 -14.73 -20.39 15.78
C THR A 341 -14.74 -18.94 16.30
N LEU A 342 -15.50 -18.67 17.36
CA LEU A 342 -15.73 -17.32 17.88
C LEU A 342 -14.70 -16.85 18.93
N HIS A 343 -13.85 -17.75 19.44
CA HIS A 343 -12.89 -17.43 20.50
C HIS A 343 -11.52 -18.02 20.24
N GLU A 344 -10.50 -17.17 20.34
CA GLU A 344 -9.12 -17.56 20.56
C GLU A 344 -8.76 -17.26 22.01
N GLU A 345 -7.99 -18.14 22.64
CA GLU A 345 -7.46 -17.88 23.98
C GLU A 345 -6.44 -16.74 23.91
N ASN A 346 -6.45 -15.87 24.92
CA ASN A 346 -5.47 -14.78 25.03
C ASN A 346 -4.06 -15.37 25.24
N CYS A 347 -3.27 -15.43 24.18
CA CYS A 347 -1.88 -15.89 24.24
C CYS A 347 -0.96 -14.78 24.79
N ASN A 348 -0.18 -15.08 25.82
CA ASN A 348 0.74 -14.14 26.46
C ASN A 348 2.20 -14.27 26.00
N CYS A 349 2.43 -14.94 24.86
CA CYS A 349 3.79 -15.02 24.31
C CYS A 349 4.26 -13.64 23.82
N ILE A 350 5.58 -13.46 23.75
CA ILE A 350 6.22 -12.20 23.34
C ILE A 350 5.62 -11.57 22.06
N ARG A 351 5.35 -12.39 21.04
CA ARG A 351 4.76 -11.95 19.76
C ARG A 351 3.33 -11.45 19.94
N CYS A 352 2.49 -12.20 20.64
CA CYS A 352 1.08 -11.82 20.84
C CYS A 352 0.97 -10.58 21.74
N THR A 353 1.84 -10.45 22.74
CA THR A 353 1.94 -9.25 23.59
C THR A 353 2.37 -8.03 22.78
N TYR A 354 3.38 -8.18 21.91
CA TYR A 354 3.81 -7.13 20.98
C TYR A 354 2.70 -6.71 20.01
N ASN A 355 2.00 -7.68 19.40
CA ASN A 355 0.90 -7.42 18.46
C ASN A 355 -0.34 -6.77 19.12
N ARG A 356 -0.44 -6.82 20.46
CA ARG A 356 -1.42 -6.07 21.25
C ARG A 356 -0.92 -4.68 21.68
N PHE A 357 0.23 -4.24 21.17
CA PHE A 357 0.90 -2.99 21.53
C PHE A 357 1.27 -2.87 23.02
N ASP A 358 1.39 -3.98 23.73
CA ASP A 358 1.97 -4.01 25.08
C ASP A 358 3.49 -4.13 24.98
N ILE A 359 4.10 -3.06 24.44
CA ILE A 359 5.51 -3.07 24.01
C ILE A 359 6.48 -3.25 25.17
N TYR A 360 6.14 -2.77 26.38
CA TYR A 360 6.99 -2.91 27.56
C TYR A 360 7.00 -4.34 28.08
N ASN A 361 5.84 -4.98 28.23
CA ASN A 361 5.82 -6.37 28.67
C ASN A 361 6.39 -7.30 27.59
N ALA A 362 6.19 -7.00 26.31
CA ALA A 362 6.86 -7.72 25.23
C ALA A 362 8.39 -7.59 25.32
N PHE A 363 8.90 -6.40 25.67
CA PHE A 363 10.33 -6.18 25.91
C PHE A 363 10.84 -6.99 27.12
N LEU A 364 10.12 -6.99 28.25
CA LEU A 364 10.49 -7.79 29.42
C LEU A 364 10.50 -9.29 29.14
N LEU A 365 9.60 -9.77 28.28
CA LEU A 365 9.60 -11.17 27.84
C LEU A 365 10.80 -11.51 26.95
N LEU A 366 11.38 -10.52 26.26
CA LEU A 366 12.53 -10.72 25.36
C LEU A 366 13.75 -11.24 26.13
N ASP A 367 14.00 -10.71 27.32
CA ASP A 367 15.16 -11.08 28.16
C ASP A 367 14.92 -12.31 29.04
N ASN A 368 13.65 -12.63 29.36
CA ASN A 368 13.27 -13.69 30.29
C ASN A 368 12.89 -15.02 29.63
N THR A 369 12.86 -15.09 28.28
CA THR A 369 12.49 -16.33 27.60
C THR A 369 13.68 -17.30 27.62
N ILE A 370 13.57 -18.39 28.39
CA ILE A 370 14.55 -19.49 28.39
C ILE A 370 14.55 -20.13 26.99
N GLN A 371 15.73 -20.27 26.39
CA GLN A 371 15.89 -20.91 25.08
C GLN A 371 15.73 -22.43 25.19
N GLU A 372 14.48 -22.88 25.32
CA GLU A 372 14.18 -24.31 25.53
C GLU A 372 14.24 -25.13 24.24
N ASN A 373 13.96 -24.51 23.08
CA ASN A 373 13.99 -25.19 21.78
C ASN A 373 14.21 -24.21 20.60
N ILE A 374 14.51 -24.76 19.42
CA ILE A 374 14.79 -24.00 18.19
C ILE A 374 13.66 -23.04 17.79
N ALA A 375 12.39 -23.45 17.93
CA ALA A 375 11.25 -22.61 17.56
C ALA A 375 11.13 -21.37 18.46
N GLU A 376 11.38 -21.53 19.77
CA GLU A 376 11.43 -20.42 20.73
C GLU A 376 12.62 -19.49 20.43
N THR A 377 13.80 -20.02 20.11
CA THR A 377 14.96 -19.20 19.72
C THR A 377 14.70 -18.40 18.44
N LEU A 378 14.04 -18.99 17.43
CA LEU A 378 13.67 -18.28 16.20
C LEU A 378 12.65 -17.18 16.46
N LYS A 379 11.64 -17.46 17.29
CA LYS A 379 10.67 -16.45 17.73
C LYS A 379 11.38 -15.30 18.44
N GLN A 380 12.29 -15.59 19.36
CA GLN A 380 13.07 -14.58 20.08
C GLN A 380 13.93 -13.76 19.10
N ALA A 381 14.64 -14.40 18.16
CA ALA A 381 15.41 -13.72 17.12
C ALA A 381 14.56 -12.77 16.28
N TYR A 382 13.38 -13.21 15.85
CA TYR A 382 12.43 -12.40 15.11
C TYR A 382 11.90 -11.22 15.93
N MET A 383 11.65 -11.42 17.24
CA MET A 383 11.23 -10.33 18.10
C MET A 383 12.34 -9.31 18.35
N HIS A 384 13.59 -9.72 18.54
CA HIS A 384 14.73 -8.77 18.54
C HIS A 384 14.75 -7.93 17.26
N TYR A 385 14.48 -8.55 16.10
CA TYR A 385 14.32 -7.80 14.85
C TYR A 385 13.12 -6.83 14.88
N GLN A 386 11.97 -7.21 15.43
CA GLN A 386 10.83 -6.29 15.58
C GLN A 386 11.12 -5.08 16.49
N PHE A 387 11.96 -5.30 17.51
CA PHE A 387 12.51 -4.28 18.40
C PHE A 387 13.73 -3.52 17.82
N GLN A 388 14.10 -3.78 16.56
CA GLN A 388 15.28 -3.20 15.89
C GLN A 388 16.59 -3.45 16.65
N GLN A 389 16.70 -4.54 17.40
CA GLN A 389 17.94 -5.02 18.01
C GLN A 389 18.61 -6.02 17.04
N PHE A 390 19.07 -5.50 15.91
CA PHE A 390 19.51 -6.34 14.78
C PHE A 390 20.70 -7.25 15.11
N ASP A 391 21.61 -6.81 15.98
CA ASP A 391 22.79 -7.59 16.36
C ASP A 391 22.39 -8.84 17.13
N GLU A 392 21.47 -8.72 18.10
CA GLU A 392 20.96 -9.86 18.85
C GLU A 392 20.12 -10.78 17.97
N ALA A 393 19.29 -10.22 17.10
CA ALA A 393 18.57 -11.01 16.09
C ALA A 393 19.55 -11.82 15.22
N LEU A 394 20.62 -11.18 14.73
CA LEU A 394 21.64 -11.82 13.89
C LEU A 394 22.32 -12.98 14.62
N LYS A 395 22.75 -12.77 15.87
CA LYS A 395 23.39 -13.82 16.69
C LYS A 395 22.45 -15.00 16.91
N LEU A 396 21.20 -14.76 17.30
CA LEU A 396 20.25 -15.83 17.56
C LEU A 396 19.91 -16.64 16.29
N PHE A 397 19.70 -15.97 15.15
CA PHE A 397 19.56 -16.68 13.87
C PHE A 397 20.82 -17.48 13.50
N PHE A 398 22.01 -16.96 13.80
CA PHE A 398 23.27 -17.64 13.52
C PHE A 398 23.47 -18.86 14.41
N THR A 399 23.09 -18.79 15.69
CA THR A 399 23.06 -19.91 16.62
C THR A 399 22.15 -21.01 16.13
N VAL A 400 20.92 -20.67 15.72
CA VAL A 400 19.99 -21.64 15.14
C VAL A 400 20.57 -22.26 13.88
N TYR A 401 21.02 -21.45 12.92
CA TYR A 401 21.66 -21.90 11.68
C TYR A 401 22.81 -22.89 11.95
N SER A 402 23.71 -22.54 12.86
CA SER A 402 24.86 -23.37 13.21
C SER A 402 24.46 -24.71 13.84
N SER A 403 23.34 -24.75 14.56
CA SER A 403 22.81 -25.97 15.18
C SER A 403 22.05 -26.90 14.23
N ILE A 404 21.67 -26.43 13.02
CA ILE A 404 20.86 -27.18 12.06
C ILE A 404 21.51 -27.37 10.68
N LYS A 405 22.60 -26.66 10.36
CA LYS A 405 23.26 -26.73 9.04
C LYS A 405 23.70 -28.13 8.62
N ASP A 406 23.99 -29.00 9.59
CA ASP A 406 24.44 -30.39 9.38
C ASP A 406 23.30 -31.41 9.66
N LYS A 407 22.06 -30.93 9.84
CA LYS A 407 20.85 -31.74 10.08
C LYS A 407 19.97 -31.77 8.83
N ASP A 408 19.11 -32.79 8.74
CA ASP A 408 18.09 -32.91 7.68
C ASP A 408 16.90 -31.94 7.92
N GLN A 409 17.18 -30.64 7.92
CA GLN A 409 16.21 -29.56 8.07
C GLN A 409 16.44 -28.44 7.02
N PRO A 410 16.36 -28.78 5.72
CA PRO A 410 16.73 -27.87 4.63
C PRO A 410 15.93 -26.56 4.61
N MET A 411 14.63 -26.63 4.90
CA MET A 411 13.76 -25.45 4.89
C MET A 411 14.15 -24.44 5.98
N LEU A 412 14.33 -24.93 7.21
CA LEU A 412 14.67 -24.09 8.35
C LEU A 412 16.06 -23.48 8.20
N MET A 413 17.02 -24.28 7.71
CA MET A 413 18.35 -23.79 7.38
C MET A 413 18.31 -22.65 6.37
N PHE A 414 17.50 -22.79 5.31
CA PHE A 414 17.37 -21.77 4.27
C PHE A 414 16.67 -20.49 4.78
N ILE A 415 15.64 -20.62 5.61
CA ILE A 415 14.98 -19.49 6.28
C ILE A 415 16.00 -18.72 7.13
N CYS A 416 16.78 -19.40 7.97
CA CYS A 416 17.82 -18.77 8.77
C CYS A 416 18.86 -18.05 7.92
N LEU A 417 19.35 -18.71 6.85
CA LEU A 417 20.34 -18.11 5.97
C LEU A 417 19.80 -16.85 5.26
N THR A 418 18.54 -16.90 4.82
CA THR A 418 17.86 -15.74 4.21
C THR A 418 17.73 -14.59 5.19
N ASN A 419 17.31 -14.87 6.43
CA ASN A 419 17.21 -13.87 7.49
C ASN A 419 18.58 -13.26 7.83
N LEU A 420 19.62 -14.10 7.99
CA LEU A 420 20.99 -13.65 8.24
C LEU A 420 21.50 -12.72 7.13
N LYS A 421 21.23 -13.06 5.87
CA LYS A 421 21.59 -12.20 4.72
C LYS A 421 20.89 -10.85 4.76
N ARG A 422 19.59 -10.83 5.05
CA ARG A 422 18.80 -9.60 5.14
C ARG A 422 19.25 -8.74 6.32
N LEU A 423 19.48 -9.33 7.49
CA LEU A 423 20.00 -8.63 8.67
C LEU A 423 21.41 -8.06 8.42
N SER A 424 22.32 -8.83 7.83
CA SER A 424 23.65 -8.32 7.45
C SER A 424 23.57 -7.08 6.56
N ARG A 425 22.65 -7.07 5.59
CA ARG A 425 22.39 -5.90 4.73
C ARG A 425 21.85 -4.71 5.52
N ILE A 426 20.89 -4.93 6.41
CA ILE A 426 20.33 -3.89 7.28
C ILE A 426 21.45 -3.27 8.13
N ILE A 427 22.21 -4.09 8.87
CA ILE A 427 23.28 -3.63 9.75
C ILE A 427 24.34 -2.85 8.96
N THR A 428 24.71 -3.33 7.77
CA THR A 428 25.69 -2.64 6.92
C THR A 428 25.17 -1.28 6.43
N ASN A 429 23.89 -1.17 6.08
CA ASN A 429 23.29 0.05 5.55
C ASN A 429 23.05 1.13 6.61
N TYR A 430 22.78 0.76 7.86
CA TYR A 430 22.43 1.69 8.94
C TYR A 430 23.62 2.07 9.85
N GLY A 431 24.83 1.67 9.49
CA GLY A 431 26.05 1.88 10.26
C GLY A 431 26.49 0.57 10.91
N ASN A 432 27.70 0.12 10.56
CA ASN A 432 28.29 -1.14 11.03
C ASN A 432 28.08 -1.35 12.54
N SER A 433 27.74 -2.58 12.91
CA SER A 433 27.65 -2.98 14.32
C SER A 433 28.95 -2.68 15.05
N ALA A 434 28.83 -2.13 16.27
CA ALA A 434 29.95 -1.99 17.19
C ALA A 434 30.36 -3.33 17.83
N ASN A 435 29.56 -4.39 17.64
CA ASN A 435 29.81 -5.71 18.17
C ASN A 435 30.75 -6.51 17.24
N PRO A 436 31.96 -6.89 17.71
CA PRO A 436 32.93 -7.65 16.90
C PRO A 436 32.40 -9.00 16.41
N GLU A 437 31.59 -9.68 17.22
CA GLU A 437 30.99 -10.97 16.88
C GLU A 437 29.98 -10.82 15.74
N ALA A 438 29.09 -9.83 15.82
CA ALA A 438 28.14 -9.53 14.75
C ALA A 438 28.86 -9.19 13.44
N MET A 439 29.94 -8.39 13.51
CA MET A 439 30.77 -8.08 12.34
C MET A 439 31.45 -9.31 11.74
N GLN A 440 31.86 -10.27 12.56
CA GLN A 440 32.41 -11.53 12.07
C GLN A 440 31.33 -12.37 11.36
N ILE A 441 30.13 -12.49 11.95
CA ILE A 441 28.99 -13.16 11.30
C ILE A 441 28.67 -12.50 9.96
N ILE A 442 28.62 -11.17 9.87
CA ILE A 442 28.37 -10.44 8.63
C ILE A 442 29.43 -10.78 7.56
N LYS A 443 30.72 -10.79 7.93
CA LYS A 443 31.81 -11.17 7.00
C LYS A 443 31.64 -12.59 6.48
N ASP A 444 31.27 -13.53 7.34
CA ASP A 444 31.07 -14.92 6.94
C ASP A 444 29.83 -15.09 6.09
N MET A 445 28.73 -14.41 6.44
CA MET A 445 27.52 -14.38 5.63
C MET A 445 27.78 -13.77 4.26
N ASN A 446 28.58 -12.72 4.13
CA ASN A 446 28.90 -12.09 2.84
C ASN A 446 29.61 -13.03 1.85
N LYS A 447 30.33 -14.05 2.34
CA LYS A 447 30.98 -15.08 1.49
C LYS A 447 29.99 -16.09 0.92
N ILE A 448 28.83 -16.28 1.57
CA ILE A 448 27.83 -17.27 1.16
C ILE A 448 26.93 -16.66 0.06
N SER A 449 26.59 -17.45 -0.96
CA SER A 449 25.62 -17.04 -1.99
C SER A 449 24.33 -17.83 -1.81
N LEU A 450 23.20 -17.15 -1.57
CA LEU A 450 21.89 -17.80 -1.42
C LEU A 450 21.55 -18.70 -2.60
N ARG A 451 21.81 -18.23 -3.83
CA ARG A 451 21.59 -18.99 -5.06
C ARG A 451 22.45 -20.25 -5.13
N LYS A 452 23.74 -20.16 -4.77
CA LYS A 452 24.62 -21.35 -4.73
C LYS A 452 24.17 -22.33 -3.64
N THR A 453 23.80 -21.82 -2.47
CA THR A 453 23.30 -22.65 -1.36
C THR A 453 21.99 -23.34 -1.73
N ARG A 454 21.08 -22.66 -2.43
CA ARG A 454 19.85 -23.27 -2.94
C ARG A 454 20.14 -24.50 -3.80
N LEU A 455 21.07 -24.36 -4.75
CA LEU A 455 21.47 -25.45 -5.66
C LEU A 455 22.16 -26.61 -4.92
N SER A 456 22.71 -26.36 -3.73
CA SER A 456 23.40 -27.37 -2.91
C SER A 456 22.53 -27.99 -1.81
N ILE A 457 21.23 -27.70 -1.76
CA ILE A 457 20.28 -28.34 -0.84
C ILE A 457 19.54 -29.44 -1.61
N PRO A 458 20.07 -30.67 -1.66
CA PRO A 458 19.34 -31.79 -2.25
C PRO A 458 18.19 -32.16 -1.30
N THR A 459 16.96 -31.91 -1.71
CA THR A 459 15.78 -32.50 -1.06
C THR A 459 14.94 -33.21 -2.10
N THR A 460 14.56 -34.45 -1.78
CA THR A 460 13.62 -35.25 -2.58
C THR A 460 12.18 -34.82 -2.38
N ASN A 461 11.90 -33.91 -1.44
CA ASN A 461 10.55 -33.44 -1.13
C ASN A 461 10.21 -32.23 -2.04
N PRO A 462 9.26 -32.36 -2.99
CA PRO A 462 8.92 -31.29 -3.92
C PRO A 462 8.35 -30.06 -3.24
N PHE A 463 7.55 -30.24 -2.18
CA PHE A 463 6.99 -29.13 -1.40
C PHE A 463 8.10 -28.28 -0.76
N VAL A 464 9.13 -28.92 -0.21
CA VAL A 464 10.26 -28.21 0.40
C VAL A 464 11.01 -27.41 -0.65
N ASN A 465 11.27 -27.99 -1.82
CA ASN A 465 11.91 -27.29 -2.93
C ASN A 465 11.12 -26.05 -3.34
N GLU A 466 9.80 -26.18 -3.51
CA GLU A 466 8.96 -25.08 -3.96
C GLU A 466 8.89 -23.93 -2.94
N VAL A 467 8.77 -24.24 -1.65
CA VAL A 467 8.83 -23.20 -0.60
C VAL A 467 10.18 -22.49 -0.60
N ILE A 468 11.28 -23.24 -0.71
CA ILE A 468 12.62 -22.66 -0.74
C ILE A 468 12.78 -21.77 -1.98
N ASP A 469 12.36 -22.20 -3.16
CA ASP A 469 12.39 -21.38 -4.38
C ASP A 469 11.53 -20.12 -4.22
N TRP A 470 10.33 -20.26 -3.67
CA TRP A 470 9.42 -19.16 -3.42
C TRP A 470 10.01 -18.10 -2.48
N ILE A 471 10.80 -18.51 -1.48
CA ILE A 471 11.56 -17.61 -0.59
C ILE A 471 12.80 -17.05 -1.29
N ALA A 472 13.55 -17.88 -2.02
CA ALA A 472 14.82 -17.52 -2.65
C ALA A 472 14.66 -16.40 -3.70
N ASP A 473 13.55 -16.46 -4.45
CA ASP A 473 13.24 -15.53 -5.53
C ASP A 473 12.39 -14.33 -5.07
N ASP A 474 12.12 -14.20 -3.75
CA ASP A 474 11.22 -13.21 -3.17
C ASP A 474 9.79 -13.23 -3.81
N ASN A 475 9.39 -14.38 -4.36
CA ASN A 475 8.10 -14.56 -5.04
C ASN A 475 6.92 -14.38 -4.08
N PHE A 476 7.07 -14.73 -2.80
CA PHE A 476 6.04 -14.50 -1.78
C PHE A 476 5.61 -13.03 -1.66
N HIS A 477 6.55 -12.10 -1.86
CA HIS A 477 6.26 -10.67 -1.86
C HIS A 477 5.76 -10.19 -3.22
N SER A 478 6.47 -10.53 -4.30
CA SER A 478 6.16 -10.04 -5.64
C SER A 478 4.74 -10.46 -6.06
N GLN A 479 4.38 -11.72 -5.79
CA GLN A 479 3.05 -12.27 -6.05
C GLN A 479 1.98 -11.59 -5.18
N ALA A 480 2.25 -11.35 -3.89
CA ALA A 480 1.31 -10.67 -3.02
C ALA A 480 1.06 -9.22 -3.48
N LEU A 481 2.13 -8.49 -3.86
CA LEU A 481 2.02 -7.13 -4.37
C LEU A 481 1.22 -7.07 -5.68
N GLU A 482 1.49 -7.99 -6.61
CA GLU A 482 0.76 -8.09 -7.88
C GLU A 482 -0.73 -8.40 -7.63
N ASN A 483 -1.02 -9.41 -6.83
CA ASN A 483 -2.39 -9.82 -6.50
C ASN A 483 -3.19 -8.70 -5.82
N ILE A 484 -2.58 -8.02 -4.84
CA ILE A 484 -3.21 -6.90 -4.14
C ILE A 484 -3.41 -5.72 -5.09
N THR A 485 -2.42 -5.41 -5.94
CA THR A 485 -2.54 -4.32 -6.93
C THR A 485 -3.69 -4.59 -7.90
N HIS A 486 -3.76 -5.79 -8.47
CA HIS A 486 -4.84 -6.21 -9.35
C HIS A 486 -6.21 -6.13 -8.66
N THR A 487 -6.28 -6.55 -7.40
CA THR A 487 -7.53 -6.47 -6.62
C THR A 487 -7.92 -5.01 -6.37
N VAL A 488 -6.97 -4.11 -6.09
CA VAL A 488 -7.20 -2.67 -5.95
C VAL A 488 -7.67 -2.03 -7.26
N GLU A 489 -7.14 -2.46 -8.41
CA GLU A 489 -7.59 -2.00 -9.73
C GLU A 489 -9.05 -2.38 -9.98
N LYS A 490 -9.44 -3.63 -9.66
CA LYS A 490 -10.86 -4.05 -9.73
C LYS A 490 -11.77 -3.25 -8.81
N ILE A 491 -11.29 -2.89 -7.62
CA ILE A 491 -12.00 -2.02 -6.67
C ILE A 491 -12.13 -0.61 -7.26
N ALA A 492 -11.10 -0.09 -7.92
CA ALA A 492 -11.12 1.21 -8.60
C ALA A 492 -12.11 1.25 -9.76
N ASP A 493 -12.20 0.17 -10.53
CA ASP A 493 -13.21 0.04 -11.57
C ASP A 493 -14.63 0.08 -10.99
N HIS A 494 -14.88 -0.68 -9.91
CA HIS A 494 -16.16 -0.63 -9.21
C HIS A 494 -16.44 0.78 -8.65
N TYR A 495 -15.45 1.41 -8.02
CA TYR A 495 -15.55 2.79 -7.54
C TYR A 495 -16.00 3.75 -8.66
N ASN A 496 -15.40 3.64 -9.85
CA ASN A 496 -15.76 4.49 -10.98
C ASN A 496 -17.15 4.18 -11.55
N ILE A 497 -17.55 2.90 -11.57
CA ILE A 497 -18.88 2.46 -12.01
C ILE A 497 -19.97 3.04 -11.11
N GLN A 498 -19.82 2.98 -9.78
CA GLN A 498 -20.84 3.51 -8.87
C GLN A 498 -21.01 5.04 -8.96
N LEU A 499 -19.94 5.78 -9.29
CA LEU A 499 -20.01 7.23 -9.50
C LEU A 499 -20.91 7.59 -10.70
N ARG A 500 -21.10 6.63 -11.62
CA ARG A 500 -22.01 6.73 -12.77
C ARG A 500 -23.38 6.09 -12.50
N GLY A 501 -23.68 5.75 -11.24
CA GLY A 501 -24.93 5.12 -10.83
C GLY A 501 -24.98 3.60 -11.00
N GLY A 502 -23.87 2.94 -11.35
CA GLY A 502 -23.80 1.49 -11.51
C GLY A 502 -23.71 0.72 -10.19
N TYR A 503 -23.85 -0.60 -10.28
CA TYR A 503 -23.77 -1.54 -9.16
C TYR A 503 -22.90 -2.75 -9.54
N SER A 504 -22.20 -3.33 -8.57
CA SER A 504 -21.48 -4.59 -8.73
C SER A 504 -21.50 -5.38 -7.42
N THR A 505 -21.52 -6.70 -7.53
CA THR A 505 -21.37 -7.64 -6.40
C THR A 505 -20.17 -8.51 -6.71
N ASN A 506 -19.18 -8.50 -5.82
CA ASN A 506 -17.92 -9.20 -6.00
C ASN A 506 -17.29 -9.48 -4.61
N SER A 507 -16.26 -10.32 -4.59
CA SER A 507 -15.48 -10.67 -3.39
C SER A 507 -14.16 -9.91 -3.30
N ASN A 508 -14.03 -8.75 -3.96
CA ASN A 508 -12.75 -8.03 -4.02
C ASN A 508 -12.27 -7.56 -2.64
N PHE A 509 -13.19 -7.23 -1.72
CA PHE A 509 -12.83 -6.92 -0.34
C PHE A 509 -12.19 -8.14 0.35
N ASP A 510 -12.85 -9.29 0.33
CA ASP A 510 -12.36 -10.49 1.00
C ASP A 510 -11.04 -10.97 0.39
N ASN A 511 -10.90 -10.89 -0.94
CA ASN A 511 -9.65 -11.19 -1.63
C ASN A 511 -8.53 -10.24 -1.21
N LEU A 512 -8.80 -8.94 -1.11
CA LEU A 512 -7.81 -7.94 -0.68
C LEU A 512 -7.30 -8.24 0.73
N ILE A 513 -8.21 -8.56 1.65
CA ILE A 513 -7.83 -8.85 3.04
C ILE A 513 -7.12 -10.21 3.14
N SER A 514 -7.60 -11.24 2.44
CA SER A 514 -6.98 -12.57 2.39
C SER A 514 -5.54 -12.50 1.89
N GLN A 515 -5.31 -11.87 0.74
CA GLN A 515 -3.98 -11.77 0.14
C GLN A 515 -2.99 -11.04 1.05
N PHE A 516 -3.42 -9.98 1.72
CA PHE A 516 -2.58 -9.28 2.69
C PHE A 516 -2.33 -10.12 3.94
N ALA A 517 -3.38 -10.74 4.50
CA ALA A 517 -3.26 -11.56 5.70
C ALA A 517 -2.36 -12.78 5.48
N GLU A 518 -2.42 -13.39 4.30
CA GLU A 518 -1.52 -14.48 3.90
C GLU A 518 -0.06 -14.04 3.95
N LEU A 519 0.29 -12.88 3.36
CA LEU A 519 1.64 -12.34 3.41
C LEU A 519 2.07 -12.02 4.85
N ASP A 520 1.23 -11.29 5.58
CA ASP A 520 1.49 -10.84 6.95
C ASP A 520 1.73 -12.04 7.90
N VAL A 521 0.84 -13.03 7.88
CA VAL A 521 0.94 -14.22 8.74
C VAL A 521 2.05 -15.15 8.28
N PHE A 522 2.33 -15.26 6.96
CA PHE A 522 3.48 -16.00 6.46
C PHE A 522 4.80 -15.44 7.01
N LEU A 523 4.95 -14.11 7.03
CA LEU A 523 6.13 -13.46 7.60
C LEU A 523 6.21 -13.64 9.12
N GLU A 524 5.11 -13.38 9.85
CA GLU A 524 5.08 -13.42 11.31
C GLU A 524 5.18 -14.84 11.91
N SER A 525 4.63 -15.85 11.23
CA SER A 525 4.60 -17.23 11.73
C SER A 525 5.82 -18.04 11.32
N ASN A 526 6.41 -17.74 10.16
CA ASN A 526 7.66 -18.37 9.72
C ASN A 526 8.91 -17.56 10.09
N PHE A 527 8.74 -16.49 10.88
CA PHE A 527 9.82 -15.66 11.41
C PHE A 527 10.73 -15.06 10.32
N LEU A 528 10.14 -14.67 9.18
CA LEU A 528 10.87 -14.11 8.04
C LEU A 528 11.09 -12.62 8.21
N VAL A 529 12.35 -12.21 8.19
CA VAL A 529 12.79 -10.81 8.28
C VAL A 529 12.42 -10.11 6.96
N TYR A 530 11.28 -9.41 6.92
CA TYR A 530 10.83 -8.69 5.72
C TYR A 530 9.87 -7.50 5.97
N ASN A 531 9.12 -7.49 7.07
CA ASN A 531 8.07 -6.50 7.33
C ASN A 531 8.57 -5.08 7.70
N ASN A 532 9.88 -4.85 7.83
CA ASN A 532 10.47 -3.51 7.96
C ASN A 532 11.05 -2.97 6.63
N PHE A 533 10.90 -3.67 5.50
CA PHE A 533 11.42 -3.22 4.19
C PHE A 533 10.41 -2.33 3.44
N GLN A 534 10.92 -1.44 2.58
CA GLN A 534 10.09 -0.52 1.78
C GLN A 534 9.14 -1.27 0.84
N GLU A 535 9.55 -2.45 0.38
CA GLU A 535 8.76 -3.35 -0.45
C GLU A 535 7.49 -3.80 0.26
N PHE A 536 7.57 -4.11 1.56
CA PHE A 536 6.41 -4.42 2.38
C PHE A 536 5.53 -3.18 2.61
N GLU A 537 6.14 -2.01 2.83
CA GLU A 537 5.39 -0.74 2.96
C GLU A 537 4.54 -0.44 1.71
N LYS A 538 5.02 -0.78 0.50
CA LYS A 538 4.24 -0.63 -0.75
C LYS A 538 2.99 -1.52 -0.77
N VAL A 539 3.09 -2.73 -0.23
CA VAL A 539 1.93 -3.63 -0.11
C VAL A 539 0.89 -3.04 0.85
N VAL A 540 1.35 -2.53 2.00
CA VAL A 540 0.48 -1.86 2.99
C VAL A 540 -0.18 -0.60 2.39
N ASP A 541 0.56 0.18 1.60
CA ASP A 541 0.02 1.36 0.90
C ASP A 541 -1.11 0.98 -0.07
N LYS A 542 -0.94 -0.11 -0.82
CA LYS A 542 -1.98 -0.62 -1.74
C LYS A 542 -3.19 -1.18 -0.99
N LEU A 543 -2.97 -1.93 0.09
CA LEU A 543 -4.04 -2.35 0.99
C LEU A 543 -4.86 -1.14 1.47
N MET A 544 -4.22 -0.09 1.96
CA MET A 544 -4.91 1.11 2.44
C MET A 544 -5.68 1.82 1.33
N GLU A 545 -5.09 1.96 0.15
CA GLU A 545 -5.76 2.55 -1.02
C GLU A 545 -7.06 1.81 -1.34
N GLY A 546 -7.00 0.48 -1.44
CA GLY A 546 -8.18 -0.37 -1.68
C GLY A 546 -9.21 -0.30 -0.55
N LEU A 547 -8.77 -0.40 0.70
CA LEU A 547 -9.65 -0.40 1.87
C LEU A 547 -10.44 0.91 2.00
N PHE A 548 -9.77 2.05 1.90
CA PHE A 548 -10.41 3.36 2.01
C PHE A 548 -11.35 3.63 0.82
N MET A 549 -10.98 3.14 -0.37
CA MET A 549 -11.82 3.22 -1.55
C MET A 549 -13.10 2.40 -1.38
N ILE A 550 -13.03 1.14 -0.93
CA ILE A 550 -14.23 0.32 -0.63
C ILE A 550 -15.09 1.01 0.44
N TYR A 551 -14.48 1.56 1.48
CA TYR A 551 -15.20 2.26 2.54
C TYR A 551 -16.00 3.47 2.04
N SER A 552 -15.51 4.12 0.98
CA SER A 552 -16.16 5.26 0.32
C SER A 552 -17.34 4.87 -0.59
N PHE A 553 -17.57 3.58 -0.83
CA PHE A 553 -18.68 3.13 -1.68
C PHE A 553 -20.03 3.62 -1.15
N ASN A 554 -20.99 3.84 -2.05
CA ASN A 554 -22.36 4.18 -1.69
C ASN A 554 -22.93 3.09 -0.75
N LYS A 555 -23.71 3.50 0.26
CA LYS A 555 -24.35 2.61 1.25
C LYS A 555 -25.21 1.50 0.61
N LYS A 556 -25.65 1.67 -0.63
CA LYS A 556 -26.43 0.69 -1.39
C LYS A 556 -25.57 -0.41 -2.05
N GLN A 557 -24.24 -0.26 -2.11
CA GLN A 557 -23.36 -1.28 -2.68
C GLN A 557 -23.18 -2.43 -1.68
N SER A 558 -23.39 -3.67 -2.11
CA SER A 558 -23.24 -4.86 -1.26
C SER A 558 -21.79 -5.08 -0.81
N THR A 559 -20.83 -4.66 -1.63
CA THR A 559 -19.39 -4.77 -1.36
C THR A 559 -18.86 -3.71 -0.40
N ARG A 560 -19.66 -2.70 -0.06
CA ARG A 560 -19.23 -1.65 0.88
C ARG A 560 -19.04 -2.24 2.27
N ILE A 561 -17.87 -2.00 2.84
CA ILE A 561 -17.63 -2.32 4.25
C ILE A 561 -18.27 -1.29 5.19
N ALA A 562 -18.91 -1.77 6.25
CA ALA A 562 -19.57 -0.92 7.23
C ALA A 562 -18.61 -0.39 8.30
N PHE A 563 -17.55 -1.14 8.61
CA PHE A 563 -16.60 -0.86 9.68
C PHE A 563 -15.22 -1.45 9.37
N ILE A 564 -14.20 -0.91 10.03
CA ILE A 564 -12.85 -1.48 10.14
C ILE A 564 -12.78 -2.26 11.46
N ASN A 565 -12.27 -3.49 11.42
CA ASN A 565 -12.12 -4.35 12.61
C ASN A 565 -10.72 -4.20 13.25
N ASP A 566 -10.50 -4.87 14.39
CA ASP A 566 -9.24 -4.82 15.15
C ASP A 566 -8.03 -5.28 14.35
N TYR A 567 -8.20 -6.35 13.57
CA TYR A 567 -7.13 -6.88 12.74
C TYR A 567 -6.62 -5.79 11.78
N LEU A 568 -7.50 -5.24 10.94
CA LEU A 568 -7.12 -4.21 9.97
C LEU A 568 -6.61 -2.93 10.64
N MET A 569 -7.27 -2.49 11.72
CA MET A 569 -6.87 -1.28 12.44
C MET A 569 -5.46 -1.43 13.04
N SER A 570 -5.15 -2.57 13.66
CA SER A 570 -3.82 -2.84 14.22
C SER A 570 -2.72 -2.84 13.15
N ARG A 571 -3.00 -3.40 11.96
CA ARG A 571 -2.04 -3.45 10.85
C ARG A 571 -1.81 -2.08 10.22
N ILE A 572 -2.87 -1.27 10.09
CA ILE A 572 -2.74 0.14 9.71
C ILE A 572 -1.86 0.87 10.72
N ILE A 573 -2.14 0.72 12.02
CA ILE A 573 -1.38 1.41 13.08
C ILE A 573 0.10 0.99 13.08
N MET A 574 0.37 -0.31 12.93
CA MET A 574 1.71 -0.85 13.01
C MET A 574 2.58 -0.54 11.78
N TYR A 575 2.00 -0.63 10.58
CA TYR A 575 2.77 -0.66 9.33
C TYR A 575 2.56 0.54 8.40
N ALA A 576 1.47 1.28 8.51
CA ALA A 576 1.19 2.38 7.58
C ALA A 576 2.10 3.60 7.84
N LYS A 577 2.33 4.38 6.77
CA LYS A 577 2.81 5.76 6.91
C LYS A 577 1.65 6.67 7.28
N THR A 578 1.84 7.51 8.29
CA THR A 578 0.81 8.46 8.77
C THR A 578 0.26 9.34 7.64
N GLU A 579 1.15 9.83 6.77
CA GLU A 579 0.79 10.63 5.60
C GLU A 579 -0.15 9.89 4.62
N ASN A 580 0.01 8.57 4.46
CA ASN A 580 -0.83 7.78 3.56
C ASN A 580 -2.24 7.56 4.14
N ILE A 581 -2.35 7.37 5.46
CA ILE A 581 -3.65 7.31 6.14
C ILE A 581 -4.43 8.62 5.87
N ILE A 582 -3.78 9.76 6.08
CA ILE A 582 -4.38 11.09 5.88
C ILE A 582 -4.70 11.32 4.39
N LYS A 583 -3.77 10.98 3.50
CA LYS A 583 -3.93 11.09 2.04
C LYS A 583 -5.16 10.33 1.55
N TYR A 584 -5.33 9.06 1.92
CA TYR A 584 -6.48 8.27 1.44
C TYR A 584 -7.79 8.67 2.12
N TYR A 585 -7.78 9.04 3.40
CA TYR A 585 -8.94 9.60 4.07
C TYR A 585 -9.48 10.83 3.31
N ASN A 586 -8.58 11.75 2.95
CA ASN A 586 -8.93 12.97 2.22
C ASN A 586 -9.30 12.71 0.76
N ARG A 587 -8.53 11.87 0.05
CA ARG A 587 -8.74 11.55 -1.37
C ARG A 587 -10.11 10.96 -1.65
N TYR A 588 -10.61 10.13 -0.73
CA TYR A 588 -11.93 9.49 -0.87
C TYR A 588 -13.04 10.20 -0.06
N HIS A 589 -12.78 11.43 0.42
CA HIS A 589 -13.75 12.28 1.11
C HIS A 589 -14.51 11.57 2.25
N LEU A 590 -13.80 10.78 3.04
CA LEU A 590 -14.42 10.02 4.12
C LEU A 590 -14.81 10.96 5.27
N SER A 591 -16.03 10.81 5.80
CA SER A 591 -16.48 11.61 6.95
C SER A 591 -15.96 11.07 8.29
N SER A 592 -15.99 9.74 8.46
CA SER A 592 -15.46 9.02 9.64
C SER A 592 -15.13 7.58 9.26
N LEU A 593 -14.25 6.94 10.03
CA LEU A 593 -13.87 5.53 9.87
C LEU A 593 -14.55 4.70 10.95
N LYS A 594 -15.79 4.25 10.75
CA LYS A 594 -16.46 3.44 11.78
C LYS A 594 -15.60 2.23 12.15
N TYR A 595 -15.40 2.06 13.45
CA TYR A 595 -14.61 0.99 14.01
C TYR A 595 -15.51 0.05 14.82
N LYS A 596 -15.27 -1.25 14.71
CA LYS A 596 -16.00 -2.28 15.46
C LYS A 596 -15.01 -3.29 16.03
N ASN A 597 -15.03 -3.45 17.35
CA ASN A 597 -14.22 -4.46 18.04
C ASN A 597 -14.54 -5.86 17.49
N SER A 598 -13.52 -6.69 17.36
CA SER A 598 -13.74 -8.10 17.07
C SER A 598 -14.23 -8.82 18.34
N PRO A 599 -15.21 -9.74 18.25
CA PRO A 599 -15.59 -10.59 19.38
C PRO A 599 -14.43 -11.45 19.90
N THR A 600 -13.43 -11.71 19.05
CA THR A 600 -12.36 -12.69 19.31
C THR A 600 -11.17 -12.13 20.10
N THR A 601 -10.88 -10.83 20.02
CA THR A 601 -9.63 -10.22 20.50
C THR A 601 -9.78 -9.51 21.85
N ASN A 602 -11.01 -9.34 22.35
CA ASN A 602 -11.36 -8.60 23.59
C ASN A 602 -10.73 -7.19 23.74
N SER A 603 -10.04 -6.68 22.74
CA SER A 603 -9.18 -5.48 22.84
C SER A 603 -9.76 -4.35 22.01
N GLN A 604 -10.13 -3.25 22.65
CA GLN A 604 -10.64 -2.05 22.00
C GLN A 604 -9.48 -1.14 21.56
N LEU A 605 -9.62 -0.43 20.44
CA LEU A 605 -8.63 0.56 19.96
C LEU A 605 -8.14 1.53 21.06
N PRO A 606 -9.00 2.10 21.93
CA PRO A 606 -8.57 2.88 23.09
C PRO A 606 -7.66 2.14 24.07
N GLN A 607 -7.94 0.86 24.34
CA GLN A 607 -7.15 0.04 25.25
C GLN A 607 -5.79 -0.29 24.64
N LEU A 608 -5.74 -0.56 23.33
CA LEU A 608 -4.49 -0.71 22.58
C LEU A 608 -3.65 0.57 22.64
N ALA A 609 -4.28 1.74 22.48
CA ALA A 609 -3.61 3.03 22.57
C ALA A 609 -3.07 3.30 23.99
N ALA A 610 -3.88 3.06 25.03
CA ALA A 610 -3.46 3.22 26.43
C ALA A 610 -2.31 2.27 26.79
N SER A 611 -2.39 1.00 26.36
CA SER A 611 -1.33 0.00 26.51
C SER A 611 -0.05 0.44 25.82
N PHE A 612 -0.16 0.94 24.59
CA PHE A 612 0.98 1.46 23.83
C PHE A 612 1.64 2.64 24.54
N PHE A 613 0.88 3.69 24.89
CA PHE A 613 1.44 4.90 25.50
C PHE A 613 2.06 4.61 26.87
N SER A 614 1.38 3.84 27.72
CA SER A 614 1.94 3.44 29.03
C SER A 614 3.18 2.56 28.86
N GLY A 615 3.16 1.61 27.92
CA GLY A 615 4.32 0.78 27.63
C GLY A 615 5.50 1.59 27.11
N LEU A 616 5.25 2.58 26.25
CA LEU A 616 6.28 3.46 25.71
C LEU A 616 6.92 4.30 26.80
N GLU A 617 6.12 4.88 27.70
CA GLU A 617 6.65 5.64 28.83
C GLU A 617 7.55 4.79 29.74
N LYS A 618 7.08 3.60 30.14
CA LYS A 618 7.86 2.68 30.97
C LYS A 618 9.16 2.25 30.30
N LEU A 619 9.10 1.91 29.01
CA LEU A 619 10.25 1.48 28.24
C LEU A 619 11.31 2.60 28.14
N TYR A 620 10.89 3.85 27.98
CA TYR A 620 11.82 4.98 27.94
C TYR A 620 12.46 5.31 29.29
N LYS A 621 11.73 5.08 30.39
CA LYS A 621 12.25 5.29 31.75
C LYS A 621 13.16 4.15 32.23
N SER A 622 13.10 2.96 31.63
CA SER A 622 13.94 1.84 32.04
C SER A 622 15.41 2.03 31.67
N GLU A 623 16.32 1.65 32.58
CA GLU A 623 17.77 1.71 32.32
C GLU A 623 18.22 0.64 31.32
N ASP A 624 17.56 -0.52 31.31
CA ASP A 624 17.86 -1.65 30.43
C ASP A 624 17.72 -1.28 28.95
N TYR A 625 16.75 -0.42 28.65
CA TYR A 625 16.50 0.04 27.30
C TYR A 625 17.52 1.11 26.86
N LYS A 626 17.99 1.99 27.76
CA LYS A 626 19.02 3.00 27.45
C LYS A 626 20.34 2.41 26.93
N ARG A 627 20.65 1.14 27.25
CA ARG A 627 21.88 0.45 26.81
C ARG A 627 21.79 -0.17 25.41
N SER A 628 20.59 -0.38 24.86
CA SER A 628 20.38 -1.23 23.66
C SER A 628 19.85 -0.52 22.42
N THR A 629 19.59 0.79 22.47
CA THR A 629 18.66 1.40 21.49
C THR A 629 19.27 2.14 20.32
N GLN A 630 18.85 1.67 19.15
CA GLN A 630 19.13 2.20 17.82
C GLN A 630 18.05 3.24 17.43
N ALA A 631 18.44 4.34 16.77
CA ALA A 631 17.54 5.41 16.32
C ALA A 631 16.29 4.91 15.56
N LEU A 632 16.42 3.78 14.84
CA LEU A 632 15.36 3.19 14.02
C LEU A 632 14.16 2.65 14.80
N PHE A 633 14.37 2.17 16.04
CA PHE A 633 13.23 1.77 16.87
C PHE A 633 12.38 2.98 17.23
N PHE A 634 13.02 4.11 17.52
CA PHE A 634 12.34 5.35 17.86
C PHE A 634 11.55 5.89 16.67
N ASP A 635 12.13 5.90 15.48
CA ASP A 635 11.41 6.32 14.27
C ASP A 635 10.19 5.42 13.99
N LYS A 636 10.32 4.09 14.17
CA LYS A 636 9.18 3.16 14.07
C LYS A 636 8.08 3.50 15.06
N ASN A 637 8.42 3.71 16.34
CA ASN A 637 7.42 3.96 17.38
C ASN A 637 6.83 5.37 17.33
N ARG A 638 7.56 6.38 16.84
CA ARG A 638 7.00 7.70 16.52
C ARG A 638 5.94 7.62 15.42
N ARG A 639 6.18 6.81 14.39
CA ARG A 639 5.15 6.52 13.37
C ARG A 639 3.93 5.82 13.96
N VAL A 640 4.13 4.80 14.81
CA VAL A 640 3.02 4.10 15.49
C VAL A 640 2.23 5.04 16.40
N PHE A 641 2.91 5.91 17.14
CA PHE A 641 2.32 6.98 17.96
C PHE A 641 1.42 7.89 17.11
N ASN A 642 1.93 8.39 15.99
CA ASN A 642 1.17 9.24 15.07
C ASN A 642 -0.03 8.49 14.48
N ASN A 643 0.14 7.22 14.12
CA ASN A 643 -0.95 6.41 13.59
C ASN A 643 -2.04 6.16 14.63
N PHE A 644 -1.70 5.96 15.92
CA PHE A 644 -2.69 5.90 16.99
C PHE A 644 -3.49 7.20 17.10
N LEU A 645 -2.82 8.35 17.15
CA LEU A 645 -3.50 9.65 17.23
C LEU A 645 -4.42 9.89 16.04
N VAL A 646 -3.98 9.55 14.81
CA VAL A 646 -4.82 9.63 13.61
C VAL A 646 -5.99 8.65 13.68
N ALA A 647 -5.77 7.39 14.06
CA ALA A 647 -6.84 6.40 14.18
C ALA A 647 -7.91 6.82 15.20
N LEU A 648 -7.49 7.25 16.40
CA LEU A 648 -8.40 7.77 17.43
C LEU A 648 -9.19 9.00 16.96
N THR A 649 -8.55 9.84 16.16
CA THR A 649 -9.15 11.04 15.56
C THR A 649 -10.22 10.70 14.52
N LEU A 650 -9.96 9.71 13.66
CA LEU A 650 -10.82 9.37 12.53
C LEU A 650 -11.92 8.36 12.87
N ALA A 651 -11.67 7.45 13.82
CA ALA A 651 -12.49 6.26 13.99
C ALA A 651 -13.50 6.30 15.14
N LEU A 652 -13.18 7.00 16.22
CA LEU A 652 -14.02 7.03 17.43
C LEU A 652 -14.85 8.31 17.46
N GLU A 653 -16.16 8.23 17.67
CA GLU A 653 -17.04 9.42 17.72
C GLU A 653 -17.33 9.89 19.15
N ARG A 654 -17.64 8.97 20.07
CA ARG A 654 -17.90 9.23 21.49
C ARG A 654 -17.27 8.11 22.31
N TYR A 655 -16.19 8.43 23.01
CA TYR A 655 -15.48 7.52 23.90
C TYR A 655 -15.01 8.31 25.13
N ASP A 656 -14.60 7.61 26.18
CA ASP A 656 -13.89 8.21 27.30
C ASP A 656 -12.45 8.57 26.88
N TYR A 657 -12.29 9.78 26.34
CA TYR A 657 -10.99 10.26 25.90
C TYR A 657 -10.07 10.65 27.06
N ASP A 658 -10.57 10.72 28.29
CA ASP A 658 -9.79 11.11 29.46
C ASP A 658 -8.74 10.04 29.77
N GLN A 659 -9.14 8.76 29.81
CA GLN A 659 -8.21 7.64 30.03
C GLN A 659 -7.08 7.59 28.97
N ILE A 660 -7.43 7.84 27.71
CA ILE A 660 -6.45 7.88 26.61
C ILE A 660 -5.48 9.05 26.83
N PHE A 661 -6.02 10.22 27.14
CA PHE A 661 -5.21 11.43 27.32
C PHE A 661 -4.30 11.34 28.55
N GLU A 662 -4.78 10.73 29.64
CA GLU A 662 -3.98 10.43 30.83
C GLU A 662 -2.84 9.45 30.53
N SER A 663 -3.08 8.44 29.68
CA SER A 663 -2.02 7.50 29.27
C SER A 663 -1.00 8.14 28.32
N LEU A 664 -1.48 9.08 27.49
CA LEU A 664 -0.66 9.83 26.54
C LEU A 664 0.24 10.85 27.23
N PHE A 665 -0.24 11.52 28.28
CA PHE A 665 0.44 12.65 28.92
C PHE A 665 1.88 12.34 29.38
N PRO A 666 2.16 11.23 30.09
CA PRO A 666 3.52 10.87 30.49
C PRO A 666 4.48 10.65 29.31
N VAL A 667 3.97 10.28 28.14
CA VAL A 667 4.79 10.14 26.91
C VAL A 667 5.15 11.51 26.36
N LEU A 668 4.27 12.51 26.47
CA LEU A 668 4.55 13.88 26.02
C LEU A 668 5.67 14.54 26.81
N GLU A 669 5.86 14.15 28.07
CA GLU A 669 6.96 14.59 28.94
C GLU A 669 8.34 14.03 28.51
N LEU A 670 8.39 13.11 27.54
CA LEU A 670 9.62 12.53 27.03
C LEU A 670 10.19 13.35 25.87
N ASP A 671 11.12 14.26 26.17
CA ASP A 671 11.76 15.16 25.18
C ASP A 671 12.30 14.47 23.91
N ARG A 672 12.74 13.21 24.01
CA ARG A 672 13.33 12.48 22.88
C ARG A 672 12.31 11.95 21.86
N LEU A 673 11.05 11.84 22.23
CA LEU A 673 10.02 11.24 21.37
C LEU A 673 9.27 12.30 20.55
N ILE A 674 9.08 13.48 21.13
CA ILE A 674 8.21 14.51 20.58
C ILE A 674 8.98 15.41 19.61
N MET A 675 8.70 15.24 18.32
CA MET A 675 9.11 16.19 17.29
C MET A 675 7.88 16.83 16.64
N ARG A 676 8.12 17.65 15.62
CA ARG A 676 7.08 18.43 14.94
C ARG A 676 5.91 17.60 14.42
N ASP A 677 6.16 16.39 13.93
CA ASP A 677 5.11 15.52 13.38
C ASP A 677 4.18 14.97 14.46
N GLU A 678 4.72 14.60 15.62
CA GLU A 678 3.95 14.16 16.78
C GLU A 678 3.10 15.29 17.34
N VAL A 679 3.69 16.50 17.40
CA VAL A 679 2.99 17.73 17.81
C VAL A 679 1.85 18.05 16.84
N ASN A 680 2.07 17.88 15.53
CA ASN A 680 1.02 18.07 14.52
C ASN A 680 -0.12 17.05 14.68
N ALA A 681 0.20 15.76 14.85
CA ALA A 681 -0.80 14.71 15.06
C ALA A 681 -1.61 14.93 16.35
N LEU A 682 -0.95 15.39 17.42
CA LEU A 682 -1.59 15.76 18.67
C LEU A 682 -2.52 16.97 18.50
N ALA A 683 -2.09 18.01 17.78
CA ALA A 683 -2.91 19.17 17.48
C ALA A 683 -4.20 18.78 16.74
N ASP A 684 -4.09 17.89 15.74
CA ASP A 684 -5.25 17.38 15.00
C ASP A 684 -6.20 16.58 15.90
N PHE A 685 -5.65 15.74 16.79
CA PHE A 685 -6.41 15.01 17.79
C PHE A 685 -7.15 15.95 18.75
N ILE A 686 -6.48 16.95 19.33
CA ILE A 686 -7.07 17.95 20.23
C ILE A 686 -8.15 18.77 19.50
N SER A 687 -7.88 19.24 18.29
CA SER A 687 -8.81 20.06 17.49
C SER A 687 -10.15 19.35 17.24
N ARG A 688 -10.12 18.02 17.04
CA ARG A 688 -11.31 17.22 16.75
C ARG A 688 -11.94 16.57 17.98
N LYS A 689 -11.14 16.11 18.94
CA LYS A 689 -11.59 15.31 20.10
C LYS A 689 -11.50 16.03 21.44
N GLY A 690 -10.79 17.16 21.53
CA GLY A 690 -10.62 17.90 22.78
C GLY A 690 -11.92 18.34 23.44
N LYS A 691 -13.03 18.49 22.69
CA LYS A 691 -14.35 18.75 23.28
C LYS A 691 -14.89 17.61 24.17
N TYR A 692 -14.34 16.41 24.05
CA TYR A 692 -14.68 15.26 24.87
C TYR A 692 -13.70 15.01 26.02
N ILE A 693 -12.60 15.78 26.07
CA ILE A 693 -11.60 15.67 27.14
C ILE A 693 -12.02 16.60 28.29
N ALA A 694 -11.84 16.12 29.53
CA ALA A 694 -12.10 16.87 30.74
C ALA A 694 -11.27 18.17 30.77
N GLU A 695 -11.90 19.24 31.22
CA GLU A 695 -11.27 20.56 31.31
C GLU A 695 -10.00 20.57 32.18
N PRO A 696 -9.94 19.90 33.36
CA PRO A 696 -8.71 19.84 34.15
C PRO A 696 -7.52 19.24 33.41
N LEU A 697 -7.74 18.20 32.59
CA LEU A 697 -6.69 17.57 31.78
C LEU A 697 -6.20 18.50 30.67
N LEU A 698 -7.12 19.21 30.01
CA LEU A 698 -6.75 20.22 29.00
C LEU A 698 -5.97 21.38 29.62
N ILE A 699 -6.39 21.88 30.79
CA ILE A 699 -5.64 22.92 31.52
C ILE A 699 -4.24 22.42 31.86
N LYS A 700 -4.11 21.20 32.39
CA LYS A 700 -2.81 20.58 32.67
C LYS A 700 -1.92 20.54 31.42
N PHE A 701 -2.47 20.14 30.28
CA PHE A 701 -1.75 20.14 29.00
C PHE A 701 -1.39 21.53 28.52
N ILE A 702 -2.27 22.52 28.67
CA ILE A 702 -1.96 23.89 28.29
C ILE A 702 -0.78 24.41 29.11
N LYS A 703 -0.75 24.18 30.44
CA LYS A 703 0.40 24.57 31.28
C LYS A 703 1.68 23.93 30.77
N PHE A 704 1.65 22.62 30.56
CA PHE A 704 2.79 21.85 30.05
C PHE A 704 3.26 22.36 28.67
N ALA A 705 2.34 22.68 27.75
CA ALA A 705 2.67 23.18 26.43
C ALA A 705 3.33 24.57 26.46
N PHE A 706 3.04 25.40 27.47
CA PHE A 706 3.71 26.70 27.68
C PHE A 706 5.08 26.60 28.35
N GLU A 707 5.32 25.52 29.08
CA GLU A 707 6.57 25.25 29.79
C GLU A 707 7.56 24.43 28.94
N ASN A 708 7.12 23.88 27.81
CA ASN A 708 7.93 23.03 26.95
C ASN A 708 8.02 23.57 25.52
N LYS A 709 9.25 23.96 25.12
CA LYS A 709 9.56 24.55 23.80
C LYS A 709 9.10 23.71 22.61
N HIS A 710 9.01 22.38 22.74
CA HIS A 710 8.58 21.50 21.64
C HIS A 710 7.11 21.72 21.24
N PHE A 711 6.31 22.26 22.15
CA PHE A 711 4.89 22.54 21.93
C PHE A 711 4.61 23.99 21.56
N HIS A 712 5.66 24.83 21.41
CA HIS A 712 5.57 26.19 20.93
C HIS A 712 5.31 26.27 19.40
N GLU A 713 4.45 25.39 18.91
CA GLU A 713 4.09 25.22 17.50
C GLU A 713 2.69 25.80 17.25
N TYR A 714 2.55 26.52 16.15
CA TYR A 714 1.32 27.19 15.75
C TYR A 714 0.08 26.29 15.82
N LYS A 715 0.19 25.05 15.34
CA LYS A 715 -0.97 24.13 15.26
C LYS A 715 -1.55 23.77 16.63
N ILE A 716 -0.72 23.63 17.66
CA ILE A 716 -1.19 23.27 19.01
C ILE A 716 -2.06 24.39 19.57
N PHE A 717 -1.55 25.63 19.58
CA PHE A 717 -2.32 26.76 20.09
C PHE A 717 -3.53 27.05 19.21
N GLN A 718 -3.42 26.88 17.90
CA GLN A 718 -4.57 26.98 17.00
C GLN A 718 -5.65 25.93 17.35
N ALA A 719 -5.27 24.69 17.66
CA ALA A 719 -6.19 23.64 18.07
C ALA A 719 -6.91 24.00 19.39
N LEU A 720 -6.16 24.47 20.39
CA LEU A 720 -6.70 24.91 21.68
C LEU A 720 -7.63 26.11 21.54
N SER A 721 -7.21 27.12 20.78
CA SER A 721 -7.98 28.33 20.46
C SER A 721 -9.31 27.98 19.78
N ASN A 722 -9.28 27.05 18.81
CA ASN A 722 -10.47 26.59 18.10
C ASN A 722 -11.48 25.86 19.00
N LEU A 723 -11.03 25.19 20.07
CA LEU A 723 -11.94 24.55 21.02
C LEU A 723 -12.79 25.58 21.77
N ILE A 724 -12.19 26.71 22.11
CA ILE A 724 -12.86 27.78 22.87
C ILE A 724 -13.70 28.65 21.96
N THR A 725 -13.10 29.19 20.89
CA THR A 725 -13.75 30.15 19.98
C THR A 725 -14.95 29.56 19.25
N LYS A 726 -14.96 28.25 18.97
CA LYS A 726 -16.11 27.56 18.38
C LYS A 726 -17.16 27.11 19.42
N GLY A 727 -17.07 27.62 20.66
CA GLY A 727 -18.01 27.35 21.74
C GLY A 727 -18.03 25.89 22.20
N ARG A 728 -16.98 25.11 21.94
CA ARG A 728 -16.95 23.67 22.25
C ARG A 728 -16.55 23.39 23.70
N LYS A 729 -15.79 24.29 24.31
CA LYS A 729 -15.36 24.27 25.73
C LYS A 729 -15.23 25.69 26.25
N LYS A 730 -15.42 25.87 27.55
CA LYS A 730 -15.01 27.07 28.28
C LYS A 730 -13.73 26.68 29.02
N ILE A 731 -12.58 27.18 28.56
CA ILE A 731 -11.30 26.97 29.24
C ILE A 731 -10.78 28.38 29.48
N ILE A 732 -10.57 28.75 30.74
CA ILE A 732 -10.09 30.08 31.09
C ILE A 732 -8.92 29.91 32.06
N ILE A 733 -7.76 30.43 31.66
CA ILE A 733 -6.59 30.49 32.52
C ILE A 733 -6.71 31.71 33.43
N ALA A 734 -6.85 31.44 34.72
CA ALA A 734 -6.79 32.42 35.81
C ALA A 734 -5.55 32.26 36.69
N ASP A 735 -4.66 31.31 36.38
CA ASP A 735 -3.42 31.07 37.13
C ASP A 735 -2.40 32.20 36.88
N PRO A 736 -2.04 33.00 37.90
CA PRO A 736 -1.13 34.13 37.74
C PRO A 736 0.28 33.72 37.29
N ALA A 737 0.78 32.57 37.76
CA ALA A 737 2.13 32.11 37.41
C ALA A 737 2.22 31.75 35.92
N LEU A 738 1.20 31.04 35.43
CA LEU A 738 1.09 30.68 34.02
C LEU A 738 0.90 31.93 33.14
N PHE A 739 0.14 32.91 33.61
CA PHE A 739 -0.05 34.17 32.90
C PHE A 739 1.28 34.95 32.75
N GLU A 740 2.09 35.02 33.80
CA GLU A 740 3.42 35.63 33.71
C GLU A 740 4.33 34.89 32.70
N SER A 741 4.28 33.55 32.67
CA SER A 741 4.99 32.78 31.63
C SER A 741 4.50 33.11 30.22
N ILE A 742 3.18 33.24 30.01
CA ILE A 742 2.59 33.64 28.73
C ILE A 742 3.09 35.03 28.31
N LYS A 743 3.03 35.99 29.24
CA LYS A 743 3.49 37.36 29.00
C LYS A 743 4.94 37.37 28.55
N VAL A 744 5.84 36.71 29.29
CA VAL A 744 7.26 36.65 28.93
C VAL A 744 7.50 35.94 27.59
N ASN A 745 6.87 34.78 27.37
CA ASN A 745 7.16 33.93 26.21
C ASN A 745 6.57 34.44 24.88
N PHE A 746 5.43 35.15 24.92
CA PHE A 746 4.65 35.49 23.71
C PHE A 746 4.67 36.96 23.35
N THR A 747 5.26 37.81 24.19
CA THR A 747 5.39 39.25 23.93
C THR A 747 6.84 39.71 23.83
N GLY A 748 7.79 38.84 24.19
CA GLY A 748 9.23 39.08 24.04
C GLY A 748 9.94 37.95 23.30
N THR A 749 11.21 37.77 23.64
CA THR A 749 12.00 36.60 23.25
C THR A 749 11.73 35.49 24.26
N CYS A 750 11.26 34.33 23.79
CA CYS A 750 10.95 33.22 24.68
C CYS A 750 12.21 32.68 25.37
N ASN A 751 12.15 32.52 26.69
CA ASN A 751 13.28 32.05 27.50
C ASN A 751 13.66 30.59 27.22
N LEU A 752 12.74 29.79 26.66
CA LEU A 752 12.93 28.36 26.42
C LEU A 752 13.58 28.04 25.06
N CYS A 753 13.27 28.83 24.04
CA CYS A 753 13.73 28.58 22.67
C CYS A 753 14.54 29.73 22.07
N ASN A 754 14.57 30.91 22.69
CA ASN A 754 15.21 32.12 22.20
C ASN A 754 14.64 32.67 20.87
N HIS A 755 13.36 32.40 20.58
CA HIS A 755 12.62 32.92 19.43
C HIS A 755 11.43 33.77 19.89
N SER A 756 10.94 34.68 19.03
CA SER A 756 9.69 35.40 19.28
C SER A 756 8.50 34.54 18.88
N HIS A 757 7.48 34.48 19.73
CA HIS A 757 6.21 33.79 19.49
C HIS A 757 5.03 34.76 19.39
N THR A 758 5.30 36.00 18.99
CA THR A 758 4.29 37.06 18.92
C THR A 758 3.17 36.76 17.92
N ASP A 759 3.44 35.95 16.90
CA ASP A 759 2.48 35.41 15.94
C ASP A 759 1.47 34.45 16.58
N LEU A 760 1.85 33.73 17.64
CA LEU A 760 0.99 32.79 18.35
C LEU A 760 0.00 33.47 19.30
N LEU A 761 0.20 34.75 19.60
CA LEU A 761 -0.58 35.49 20.59
C LEU A 761 -2.08 35.47 20.27
N MET A 762 -2.46 35.52 18.98
CA MET A 762 -3.86 35.45 18.52
C MET A 762 -4.56 34.14 18.94
N HIS A 763 -3.81 33.07 19.13
CA HIS A 763 -4.33 31.77 19.54
C HIS A 763 -4.35 31.60 21.06
N VAL A 764 -3.48 32.32 21.75
CA VAL A 764 -3.42 32.34 23.21
C VAL A 764 -4.52 33.24 23.79
N ILE A 765 -4.77 34.42 23.22
CA ILE A 765 -5.78 35.38 23.75
C ILE A 765 -7.13 34.75 24.11
N PRO A 766 -7.73 33.85 23.29
CA PRO A 766 -9.01 33.23 23.61
C PRO A 766 -9.03 32.36 24.89
N ILE A 767 -7.86 31.91 25.37
CA ILE A 767 -7.76 31.07 26.58
C ILE A 767 -7.63 31.91 27.87
N LEU A 768 -7.45 33.23 27.76
CA LEU A 768 -7.25 34.14 28.89
C LEU A 768 -8.58 34.68 29.45
N ASN A 769 -8.57 35.11 30.71
CA ASN A 769 -9.66 35.89 31.30
C ASN A 769 -9.62 37.36 30.79
N GLU A 770 -10.68 38.15 31.04
CA GLU A 770 -10.78 39.53 30.53
C GLU A 770 -9.73 40.49 31.12
N GLU A 771 -9.32 40.27 32.36
CA GLU A 771 -8.27 41.04 33.03
C GLU A 771 -6.91 40.85 32.31
N HIS A 772 -6.49 39.59 32.15
CA HIS A 772 -5.28 39.20 31.45
C HIS A 772 -5.29 39.65 29.97
N LYS A 773 -6.45 39.59 29.30
CA LYS A 773 -6.60 40.13 27.93
C LYS A 773 -6.32 41.63 27.88
N THR A 774 -6.83 42.38 28.85
CA THR A 774 -6.63 43.83 28.93
C THR A 774 -5.16 44.17 29.16
N GLU A 775 -4.49 43.45 30.05
CA GLU A 775 -3.06 43.63 30.31
C GLU A 775 -2.20 43.31 29.07
N ILE A 776 -2.44 42.17 28.41
CA ILE A 776 -1.75 41.80 27.17
C ILE A 776 -1.98 42.85 26.07
N LYS A 777 -3.20 43.39 25.96
CA LYS A 777 -3.52 44.45 25.00
C LYS A 777 -2.66 45.69 25.22
N GLN A 778 -2.55 46.14 26.48
CA GLN A 778 -1.72 47.30 26.84
C GLN A 778 -0.24 47.04 26.53
N LEU A 779 0.26 45.86 26.87
CA LEU A 779 1.65 45.49 26.66
C LEU A 779 2.01 45.40 25.17
N VAL A 780 1.14 44.83 24.34
CA VAL A 780 1.34 44.82 22.88
C VAL A 780 1.35 46.23 22.31
N ILE A 781 0.45 47.12 22.75
CA ILE A 781 0.46 48.53 22.32
C ILE A 781 1.80 49.19 22.69
N GLN A 782 2.32 48.95 23.91
CA GLN A 782 3.63 49.45 24.32
C GLN A 782 4.76 48.90 23.44
N LEU A 783 4.71 47.62 23.08
CA LEU A 783 5.70 46.99 22.19
C LEU A 783 5.67 47.59 20.79
N LEU A 784 4.48 47.76 20.21
CA LEU A 784 4.32 48.38 18.89
C LEU A 784 4.77 49.85 18.88
N ASN A 785 4.53 50.59 19.97
CA ASN A 785 5.04 51.95 20.15
C ASN A 785 6.57 52.00 20.23
N LYS A 786 7.19 51.01 20.88
CA LYS A 786 8.65 50.96 21.04
C LYS A 786 9.36 50.50 19.76
N ASN A 787 8.84 49.46 19.11
CA ASN A 787 9.37 48.88 17.88
C ASN A 787 8.23 48.33 17.04
N PHE A 788 7.85 49.08 16.01
CA PHE A 788 6.69 48.76 15.20
C PHE A 788 6.90 47.45 14.41
N ASN A 789 6.16 46.41 14.79
CA ASN A 789 6.11 45.14 14.09
C ASN A 789 4.83 45.07 13.23
N PRO A 790 4.93 45.13 11.89
CA PRO A 790 3.77 45.15 11.01
C PRO A 790 2.96 43.85 11.03
N ASP A 791 3.61 42.68 11.12
CA ASP A 791 2.92 41.39 11.12
C ASP A 791 2.06 41.22 12.39
N LEU A 792 2.62 41.61 13.55
CA LEU A 792 1.91 41.61 14.82
C LEU A 792 0.72 42.58 14.80
N TYR A 793 0.95 43.82 14.32
CA TYR A 793 -0.11 44.82 14.20
C TYR A 793 -1.23 44.36 13.28
N TYR A 794 -0.90 43.85 12.08
CA TYR A 794 -1.87 43.35 11.11
C TYR A 794 -2.72 42.22 11.73
N THR A 795 -2.07 41.22 12.31
CA THR A 795 -2.72 40.04 12.88
C THR A 795 -3.71 40.43 13.99
N LEU A 796 -3.29 41.26 14.95
CA LEU A 796 -4.14 41.67 16.08
C LEU A 796 -5.25 42.63 15.67
N THR A 797 -4.98 43.49 14.68
CA THR A 797 -5.99 44.39 14.10
C THR A 797 -7.07 43.60 13.37
N ILE A 798 -6.69 42.61 12.54
CA ILE A 798 -7.63 41.72 11.85
C ILE A 798 -8.41 40.83 12.83
N ALA A 799 -7.81 40.43 13.95
CA ALA A 799 -8.54 39.77 15.03
C ALA A 799 -9.47 40.71 15.81
N GLY A 800 -9.27 42.03 15.73
CA GLY A 800 -10.05 43.04 16.46
C GLY A 800 -9.63 43.19 17.92
N PHE A 801 -8.43 42.74 18.26
CA PHE A 801 -7.90 42.81 19.63
C PHE A 801 -7.36 44.21 19.97
N ILE A 802 -6.68 44.84 18.99
CA ILE A 802 -6.26 46.24 19.05
C ILE A 802 -7.05 47.08 18.05
N ASP A 803 -7.16 48.37 18.32
CA ASP A 803 -7.76 49.33 17.39
C ASP A 803 -6.82 49.55 16.19
N TYR A 804 -7.39 49.51 14.99
CA TYR A 804 -6.62 49.70 13.76
C TYR A 804 -6.00 51.11 13.69
N ASN A 805 -6.63 52.13 14.28
CA ASN A 805 -6.17 53.51 14.15
C ASN A 805 -4.79 53.78 14.78
N ILE A 806 -4.39 52.99 15.78
CA ILE A 806 -3.19 53.27 16.62
C ILE A 806 -1.91 53.39 15.78
N HIS A 807 -1.74 52.54 14.77
CA HIS A 807 -0.53 52.52 13.92
C HIS A 807 -0.82 52.47 12.42
N LEU A 808 -2.04 52.86 11.99
CA LEU A 808 -2.42 52.78 10.57
C LEU A 808 -1.49 53.62 9.68
N ALA A 809 -1.13 54.82 10.11
CA ALA A 809 -0.22 55.70 9.37
C ALA A 809 1.16 55.07 9.18
N GLN A 810 1.74 54.52 10.25
CA GLN A 810 3.03 53.82 10.19
C GLN A 810 2.96 52.58 9.27
N PHE A 811 1.85 51.85 9.28
CA PHE A 811 1.66 50.71 8.36
C PHE A 811 1.57 51.15 6.89
N LYS A 812 0.91 52.28 6.60
CA LYS A 812 0.84 52.86 5.25
C LYS A 812 2.22 53.22 4.71
N GLU A 813 3.12 53.73 5.56
CA GLU A 813 4.49 54.09 5.17
C GLU A 813 5.29 52.87 4.68
N LEU A 814 5.01 51.67 5.21
CA LEU A 814 5.64 50.42 4.78
C LEU A 814 5.17 49.93 3.40
N CYS A 815 4.03 50.42 2.93
CA CYS A 815 3.50 50.06 1.62
C CYS A 815 4.15 50.94 0.55
N VAL A 816 5.27 50.45 0.01
CA VAL A 816 6.07 51.13 -1.02
C VAL A 816 5.82 50.50 -2.38
N ARG A 817 5.61 51.32 -3.41
CA ARG A 817 5.57 50.88 -4.81
C ARG A 817 7.01 50.59 -5.27
N PRO A 818 7.34 49.35 -5.68
CA PRO A 818 8.67 49.04 -6.19
C PRO A 818 8.97 49.82 -7.47
N LEU A 819 10.24 50.22 -7.64
CA LEU A 819 10.69 50.95 -8.84
C LEU A 819 10.69 50.07 -10.11
N THR A 820 10.78 48.75 -9.95
CA THR A 820 10.77 47.80 -11.06
C THR A 820 9.74 46.70 -10.85
N ARG A 821 9.04 46.33 -11.92
CA ARG A 821 8.13 45.19 -11.95
C ARG A 821 8.97 43.92 -11.92
N LYS A 822 9.04 43.25 -10.77
CA LYS A 822 9.50 41.87 -10.70
C LYS A 822 8.28 40.99 -10.89
N GLU A 823 8.30 40.11 -11.90
CA GLU A 823 7.29 39.06 -12.01
C GLU A 823 7.30 38.24 -10.71
N GLY A 824 6.13 37.94 -10.17
CA GLY A 824 5.98 37.10 -8.99
C GLY A 824 6.55 35.71 -9.25
N GLN A 825 7.82 35.48 -8.91
CA GLN A 825 8.38 34.14 -8.89
C GLN A 825 7.79 33.39 -7.69
N GLY A 826 7.06 32.29 -7.96
CA GLY A 826 6.63 31.35 -6.92
C GLY A 826 5.14 31.34 -6.55
N HIS A 827 4.32 32.27 -7.07
CA HIS A 827 2.87 32.26 -6.83
C HIS A 827 2.11 31.70 -8.06
N PRO A 828 1.52 30.49 -7.98
CA PRO A 828 0.92 29.82 -9.14
C PRO A 828 -0.28 30.58 -9.73
N PHE A 829 -0.94 31.44 -8.95
CA PHE A 829 -2.11 32.22 -9.37
C PHE A 829 -1.77 33.63 -9.90
N MET A 830 -0.52 34.08 -9.74
CA MET A 830 -0.05 35.43 -10.06
C MET A 830 0.96 35.46 -11.21
N LYS A 831 0.89 34.47 -12.12
CA LYS A 831 1.79 34.42 -13.28
C LYS A 831 1.65 35.69 -14.13
N GLY A 832 2.75 36.43 -14.27
CA GLY A 832 2.79 37.71 -15.00
C GLY A 832 2.37 38.93 -14.16
N GLU A 833 1.90 38.74 -12.93
CA GLU A 833 1.56 39.81 -11.99
C GLU A 833 2.70 40.07 -11.00
N THR A 834 2.67 41.22 -10.33
CA THR A 834 3.56 41.54 -9.20
C THR A 834 2.73 41.58 -7.92
N THR A 835 3.19 40.88 -6.90
CA THR A 835 2.53 40.85 -5.58
C THR A 835 3.17 41.87 -4.63
N LEU A 836 2.34 42.61 -3.91
CA LEU A 836 2.71 43.58 -2.88
C LEU A 836 2.08 43.14 -1.55
N TYR A 837 2.76 42.24 -0.84
CA TYR A 837 2.24 41.59 0.37
C TYR A 837 1.66 42.57 1.40
N ARG A 838 2.42 43.63 1.76
CA ARG A 838 1.96 44.66 2.71
C ARG A 838 0.74 45.45 2.22
N LEU A 839 0.63 45.69 0.91
CA LEU A 839 -0.55 46.34 0.35
C LEU A 839 -1.78 45.45 0.45
N SER A 840 -1.64 44.14 0.21
CA SER A 840 -2.74 43.19 0.37
C SER A 840 -3.23 43.12 1.83
N GLU A 841 -2.31 43.15 2.79
CA GLU A 841 -2.64 43.23 4.23
C GLU A 841 -3.37 44.53 4.57
N LEU A 842 -2.87 45.67 4.07
CA LEU A 842 -3.50 46.97 4.28
C LEU A 842 -4.93 47.01 3.70
N LEU A 843 -5.12 46.48 2.48
CA LEU A 843 -6.44 46.39 1.86
C LEU A 843 -7.39 45.54 2.70
N ASN A 844 -6.90 44.45 3.29
CA ASN A 844 -7.72 43.62 4.18
C ASN A 844 -8.12 44.36 5.48
N ILE A 845 -7.24 45.19 6.05
CA ILE A 845 -7.58 46.08 7.18
C ILE A 845 -8.66 47.07 6.75
N TYR A 846 -8.52 47.68 5.57
CA TYR A 846 -9.50 48.63 5.03
C TYR A 846 -10.87 47.98 4.83
N PHE A 847 -10.91 46.79 4.21
CA PHE A 847 -12.13 46.05 3.97
C PHE A 847 -12.82 45.60 5.25
N LYS A 848 -12.05 45.15 6.24
CA LYS A 848 -12.59 44.78 7.56
C LYS A 848 -13.32 45.95 8.22
N ASN A 849 -12.71 47.14 8.18
CA ASN A 849 -13.18 48.31 8.92
C ASN A 849 -14.06 49.25 8.07
N GLY A 850 -14.38 48.88 6.82
CA GLY A 850 -15.22 49.69 5.94
C GLY A 850 -14.60 51.03 5.54
N LEU A 851 -13.27 51.11 5.49
CA LEU A 851 -12.55 52.33 5.13
C LEU A 851 -12.58 52.56 3.61
N ASP A 852 -12.54 53.84 3.21
CA ASP A 852 -12.56 54.21 1.80
C ASP A 852 -11.19 53.98 1.14
N ILE A 853 -11.17 53.08 0.15
CA ILE A 853 -9.98 52.78 -0.67
C ILE A 853 -9.76 53.81 -1.79
N LYS A 854 -10.63 54.81 -1.94
CA LYS A 854 -10.45 55.93 -2.89
C LYS A 854 -9.56 57.04 -2.36
N GLU A 855 -9.02 56.91 -1.15
CA GLU A 855 -8.06 57.88 -0.62
C GLU A 855 -6.85 58.03 -1.54
N GLU A 856 -6.26 59.23 -1.53
CA GLU A 856 -5.15 59.63 -2.41
C GLU A 856 -3.98 58.64 -2.37
N PHE A 857 -3.75 58.05 -1.20
CA PHE A 857 -2.70 57.05 -0.98
C PHE A 857 -2.75 55.87 -1.95
N PHE A 858 -3.93 55.33 -2.30
CA PHE A 858 -4.02 54.18 -3.19
C PHE A 858 -3.81 54.54 -4.66
N ASN A 859 -3.95 55.82 -5.05
CA ASN A 859 -3.70 56.26 -6.41
C ASN A 859 -2.26 55.98 -6.86
N LYS A 860 -1.30 55.97 -5.92
CA LYS A 860 0.10 55.67 -6.24
C LYS A 860 0.32 54.23 -6.72
N PHE A 861 -0.62 53.30 -6.47
CA PHE A 861 -0.53 51.90 -6.91
C PHE A 861 -1.31 51.61 -8.20
N LYS A 862 -2.12 52.55 -8.67
CA LYS A 862 -2.84 52.40 -9.95
C LYS A 862 -1.85 52.29 -11.12
N GLY A 863 -2.17 51.41 -12.06
CA GLY A 863 -1.37 51.08 -13.23
C GLY A 863 -0.09 50.29 -12.91
N PHE A 864 0.07 49.78 -11.68
CA PHE A 864 1.25 48.98 -11.32
C PHE A 864 1.11 47.52 -11.76
N SER A 865 -0.07 46.92 -11.54
CA SER A 865 -0.39 45.54 -11.91
C SER A 865 -1.89 45.43 -12.17
N ASP A 866 -2.29 44.59 -13.13
CA ASP A 866 -3.71 44.46 -13.49
C ASP A 866 -4.50 43.84 -12.31
N TYR A 867 -3.86 42.99 -11.49
CA TYR A 867 -4.45 42.50 -10.24
C TYR A 867 -4.77 43.62 -9.23
N TYR A 868 -3.83 44.54 -8.99
CA TYR A 868 -4.05 45.64 -8.05
C TYR A 868 -5.00 46.71 -8.61
N ASP A 869 -5.03 46.91 -9.92
CA ASP A 869 -6.04 47.77 -10.55
C ASP A 869 -7.45 47.19 -10.37
N TRP A 870 -7.58 45.87 -10.53
CA TRP A 870 -8.83 45.16 -10.32
C TRP A 870 -9.33 45.23 -8.88
N ILE A 871 -8.48 44.95 -7.88
CA ILE A 871 -8.92 44.94 -6.48
C ILE A 871 -9.29 46.33 -5.96
N LEU A 872 -8.62 47.38 -6.44
CA LEU A 872 -8.88 48.76 -6.04
C LEU A 872 -10.18 49.30 -6.64
N ASP A 873 -10.56 48.85 -7.84
CA ASP A 873 -11.80 49.26 -8.50
C ASP A 873 -12.43 48.13 -9.34
N PRO A 874 -13.04 47.12 -8.69
CA PRO A 874 -13.56 45.95 -9.39
C PRO A 874 -14.77 46.24 -10.28
N GLU A 875 -15.43 47.40 -10.12
CA GLU A 875 -16.56 47.81 -10.96
C GLU A 875 -16.10 48.48 -12.26
N ALA A 876 -15.04 49.29 -12.22
CA ALA A 876 -14.52 49.99 -13.40
C ALA A 876 -13.42 49.21 -14.15
N PHE A 877 -12.98 48.07 -13.65
CA PHE A 877 -11.89 47.28 -14.21
C PHE A 877 -12.20 46.68 -15.60
N ASP A 878 -11.21 46.60 -16.49
CA ASP A 878 -11.33 45.91 -17.78
C ASP A 878 -11.23 44.38 -17.61
N TYR A 879 -12.38 43.71 -17.53
CA TYR A 879 -12.46 42.26 -17.36
C TYR A 879 -11.90 41.45 -18.54
N LYS A 880 -11.46 42.07 -19.65
CA LYS A 880 -10.65 41.37 -20.66
C LYS A 880 -9.27 40.96 -20.14
N LYS A 881 -8.75 41.68 -19.14
CA LYS A 881 -7.48 41.39 -18.47
C LYS A 881 -7.63 40.53 -17.22
N PHE A 882 -8.86 40.28 -16.79
CA PHE A 882 -9.15 39.59 -15.54
C PHE A 882 -8.76 38.11 -15.59
N ASN A 883 -8.06 37.64 -14.56
CA ASN A 883 -7.81 36.22 -14.33
C ASN A 883 -8.59 35.72 -13.11
N ALA A 884 -9.50 34.77 -13.32
CA ALA A 884 -10.34 34.21 -12.25
C ALA A 884 -9.53 33.56 -11.10
N LEU A 885 -8.29 33.13 -11.35
CA LEU A 885 -7.43 32.57 -10.30
C LEU A 885 -6.94 33.63 -9.30
N TRP A 886 -7.01 34.93 -9.62
CA TRP A 886 -6.68 36.01 -8.67
C TRP A 886 -7.54 36.00 -7.41
N ILE A 887 -8.77 35.47 -7.49
CA ILE A 887 -9.64 35.26 -6.33
C ILE A 887 -8.97 34.30 -5.31
N LEU A 888 -8.13 33.39 -5.77
CA LEU A 888 -7.45 32.40 -4.94
C LEU A 888 -6.17 32.93 -4.28
N GLU A 889 -5.68 34.11 -4.67
CA GLU A 889 -4.41 34.65 -4.17
C GLU A 889 -4.50 35.06 -2.70
N TYR A 890 -5.59 35.73 -2.30
CA TYR A 890 -5.76 36.25 -0.94
C TYR A 890 -7.13 35.92 -0.34
N GLN A 891 -7.28 34.69 0.15
CA GLN A 891 -8.58 34.12 0.57
C GLN A 891 -8.97 34.51 2.02
N THR A 892 -8.79 35.76 2.43
CA THR A 892 -9.27 36.22 3.73
C THR A 892 -10.77 36.50 3.68
N HIS A 893 -11.46 36.38 4.82
CA HIS A 893 -12.90 36.61 4.89
C HIS A 893 -13.32 38.00 4.39
N PHE A 894 -12.62 39.05 4.83
CA PHE A 894 -12.97 40.43 4.47
C PHE A 894 -12.66 40.75 3.01
N TYR A 895 -11.56 40.19 2.48
CA TYR A 895 -11.23 40.28 1.07
C TYR A 895 -12.30 39.64 0.19
N LEU A 896 -12.63 38.38 0.46
CA LEU A 896 -13.62 37.63 -0.31
C LEU A 896 -15.00 38.29 -0.23
N LYS A 897 -15.42 38.71 0.97
CA LYS A 897 -16.68 39.46 1.16
C LYS A 897 -16.72 40.75 0.33
N ARG A 898 -15.60 41.48 0.25
CA ARG A 898 -15.51 42.71 -0.55
C ARG A 898 -15.58 42.42 -2.04
N ILE A 899 -14.77 41.51 -2.58
CA ILE A 899 -14.76 41.26 -4.02
C ILE A 899 -16.08 40.67 -4.51
N PHE A 900 -16.70 39.76 -3.75
CA PHE A 900 -17.97 39.13 -4.12
C PHE A 900 -19.17 40.09 -3.99
N SER A 901 -18.99 41.26 -3.38
CA SER A 901 -19.97 42.34 -3.44
C SER A 901 -20.01 43.06 -4.80
N SER A 902 -19.04 42.80 -5.68
CA SER A 902 -18.99 43.43 -7.01
C SER A 902 -19.96 42.77 -8.00
N ALA A 903 -20.90 43.56 -8.52
CA ALA A 903 -21.86 43.08 -9.54
C ALA A 903 -21.16 42.73 -10.85
N THR A 904 -20.16 43.53 -11.24
CA THR A 904 -19.39 43.31 -12.46
C THR A 904 -18.56 42.02 -12.40
N LEU A 905 -17.94 41.72 -11.25
CA LEU A 905 -17.24 40.44 -11.05
C LEU A 905 -18.17 39.25 -11.25
N LEU A 906 -19.35 39.27 -10.62
CA LEU A 906 -20.31 38.16 -10.67
C LEU A 906 -20.79 37.88 -12.10
N LYS A 907 -21.04 38.94 -12.88
CA LYS A 907 -21.42 38.84 -14.29
C LYS A 907 -20.38 38.10 -15.13
N HIS A 908 -19.08 38.31 -14.84
CA HIS A 908 -17.97 37.67 -15.58
C HIS A 908 -17.56 36.31 -15.02
N LEU A 909 -17.69 36.08 -13.72
CA LEU A 909 -17.25 34.85 -13.06
C LEU A 909 -18.21 33.68 -13.33
N VAL A 910 -19.53 33.92 -13.34
CA VAL A 910 -20.54 32.84 -13.53
C VAL A 910 -20.34 32.05 -14.83
N PRO A 911 -20.12 32.68 -16.01
CA PRO A 911 -19.79 31.94 -17.23
C PRO A 911 -18.50 31.10 -17.14
N ILE A 912 -17.49 31.60 -16.44
CA ILE A 912 -16.22 30.88 -16.24
C ILE A 912 -16.45 29.63 -15.40
N LEU A 913 -17.20 29.72 -14.30
CA LEU A 913 -17.50 28.58 -13.42
C LEU A 913 -18.35 27.49 -14.11
N LYS A 914 -19.23 27.88 -15.04
CA LYS A 914 -20.03 26.94 -15.85
C LYS A 914 -19.18 26.15 -16.86
N THR A 915 -18.14 26.77 -17.41
CA THR A 915 -17.32 26.20 -18.49
C THR A 915 -16.06 25.50 -17.98
N LYS A 916 -15.42 26.05 -16.95
CA LYS A 916 -14.23 25.53 -16.29
C LYS A 916 -14.59 25.17 -14.85
N LYS A 917 -14.81 23.88 -14.59
CA LYS A 917 -15.15 23.36 -13.25
C LYS A 917 -13.94 23.40 -12.31
N HIS A 918 -13.63 24.56 -11.75
CA HIS A 918 -12.61 24.70 -10.71
C HIS A 918 -13.25 24.58 -9.32
N ALA A 919 -13.05 23.44 -8.64
CA ALA A 919 -13.75 23.09 -7.40
C ALA A 919 -13.67 24.19 -6.32
N ILE A 920 -12.46 24.69 -6.02
CA ILE A 920 -12.27 25.70 -4.97
C ILE A 920 -13.00 27.02 -5.29
N LEU A 921 -13.00 27.45 -6.55
CA LEU A 921 -13.66 28.70 -6.93
C LEU A 921 -15.18 28.57 -6.85
N ASN A 922 -15.72 27.38 -7.19
CA ASN A 922 -17.14 27.09 -7.00
C ASN A 922 -17.53 27.11 -5.53
N ASP A 923 -16.73 26.50 -4.65
CA ASP A 923 -17.00 26.47 -3.21
C ASP A 923 -16.99 27.88 -2.61
N LEU A 924 -16.01 28.73 -2.99
CA LEU A 924 -15.95 30.13 -2.56
C LEU A 924 -17.13 30.95 -3.10
N PHE A 925 -17.51 30.75 -4.36
CA PHE A 925 -18.67 31.42 -4.94
C PHE A 925 -19.95 31.07 -4.18
N ILE A 926 -20.16 29.78 -3.88
CA ILE A 926 -21.32 29.33 -3.09
C ILE A 926 -21.29 29.98 -1.71
N GLN A 927 -20.16 29.93 -1.00
CA GLN A 927 -20.06 30.39 0.39
C GLN A 927 -20.36 31.90 0.58
N TYR A 928 -20.03 32.76 -0.39
CA TYR A 928 -20.12 34.22 -0.23
C TYR A 928 -21.31 34.86 -0.95
N ILE A 929 -22.02 34.11 -1.81
CA ILE A 929 -23.18 34.60 -2.57
C ILE A 929 -24.49 33.91 -2.14
N HIS A 930 -24.42 32.65 -1.70
CA HIS A 930 -25.56 31.88 -1.18
C HIS A 930 -25.45 31.71 0.33
#